data_AF-A0A3B9WWV3-F1
#
_entry.id   AF-A0A3B9WWV3-F1
#
_cell.length_a   1.000
_cell.length_b   1.000
_cell.length_c   1.000
_cell.angle_alpha   90.00
_cell.angle_beta   90.00
_cell.angle_gamma   90.00
#
_symmetry.space_group_name_H-M   'P 1'
#
loop_
_entity.id
_entity.type
_entity.pdbx_description
1 polymer ?
#
loop_
_entity_poly.entity_id
_entity_poly.type
_entity_poly.pdbx_seq_one_letter_code
_entity_poly.pdbx_strand_id
1 'polypeptide(L)'
;MNKRITALFMGLCLSLSCTSEIKAVPEEQRASLDPSATEIIDVSEKPEEPSEESMPKVTLYQDIEVSSADDLIRLARDCRLDTWSVDKRVVLTQDINVYDTEFTSIRTFGGYFDGQGHTIRGINGGDKKSFVGLFNTLRPTAVIADLNVEGVLKPEGASMVVGGITGDNYGTIENCSFAGTIKGKDYVGGIAGFNEAGGSIVGCRSYGKVTGVHYTGGICGENAGGIANCVNSCSVNTNVDDSRPTLTDLNPDSYRESLLYTLKGDEREKRSSDPFIKGTTDTGGIAGLSLGAVTGCTNEGTVGYEHVGYNTGGIAGRSSGYIEKCTNEGLIYGRKDVGGIVGQAEPYVQLDLTEDIIAQVSENINVLHDLIDTTLKDAGNSSDTITMRLNVVKSFADKALDDTNYLANNTVDFVNNAMSFANEAVDRIDFVLKELDKNGGVFDILSDAGSETQSSVKQLAKAVKDIKIEKYMSDADRELYKYAREQLELAPEDYEDAKEIAEKPYNIMFLDKELNESDSDFRKELENSDPVIEYPAESLDNVFPYDAEGNKLPWPQTRSVEDYQSIAGVGHFDGDTLVSNFPTDADKSTPWYPYLRDAIKKDKRVYNAAHQSGDGLKGEITEKIDEEYMSSHGGNERKDHGDGDDYSSQMVYYSETIADLLQKYNDDLTEQEREDLGSFAGYAGNAMSSLDAAGKGVREIISDLNGKSDLSLPYLSNDFHVRTNSLNSNMQGISDNLGFLNQEMGGSADTLIEDLSDVNNQFNKLMLIITDAIDGALDTDYTTVFEDNSDDVALTSVDGTVADSVNNARIEGDTDVSGIAGAMGIEYEFDLESDVTGISDTKLNPTYLTKCILRSNINRGYIRSEKSYCGGVTGMQEMGTVILCENYGKISSASGDYVGGIAGQSLSTIKNCSASSIESGRTYVGGIAGKGYEVYDCYAIPNIEEADDFIGAIAGDREDNSVFKNNYFYSYMGEFSGIDGASYAGKAEPLGYETLLQMEGVPEAFKTFTVSFTMDDQEIELVSLKYGEDILKEDFPVPELPEGYYLKWDQDGVWGISSNMEVRAEQCRLLTTIASERLRDNGQSVILADGSFKDGDVLSVESLVSLGLPVKNVTEHFLIKLPKDGELNHRLRFQPLKEQTVEIYVKVGNEWRKLDTEKYGDYELFDTSGNTVELIIASEQGRSRLLIIAAAAGGVVLLLILFVIIRKLTKRKKGGRHRLPEPT
;
A
#
# COMPACT_ATOMS: atom_id res chain seq x y z
N MET A 1 7.20 -27.15 -41.53
CA MET A 1 6.21 -26.96 -42.61
C MET A 1 4.85 -26.70 -41.99
N ASN A 2 4.20 -25.61 -42.41
CA ASN A 2 2.77 -25.26 -42.32
C ASN A 2 2.09 -24.85 -40.99
N LYS A 3 2.04 -23.52 -40.86
CA LYS A 3 0.91 -22.71 -40.39
C LYS A 3 -0.49 -23.24 -40.77
N ARG A 4 -1.42 -22.97 -39.85
CA ARG A 4 -2.81 -22.49 -40.03
C ARG A 4 -3.73 -23.30 -40.96
N ILE A 5 -4.91 -23.64 -40.45
CA ILE A 5 -6.19 -22.98 -40.79
C ILE A 5 -7.31 -23.72 -40.07
N THR A 6 -7.88 -23.01 -39.08
CA THR A 6 -9.29 -22.59 -39.06
C THR A 6 -10.34 -23.60 -39.51
N ALA A 7 -11.33 -23.81 -38.64
CA ALA A 7 -12.67 -23.25 -38.81
C ALA A 7 -13.79 -24.27 -38.57
N LEU A 8 -14.66 -23.84 -37.65
CA LEU A 8 -16.10 -23.82 -37.82
C LEU A 8 -16.84 -25.16 -37.97
N PHE A 9 -17.71 -25.34 -36.98
CA PHE A 9 -19.17 -25.42 -37.12
C PHE A 9 -19.85 -26.77 -36.85
N MET A 10 -20.73 -26.66 -35.84
CA MET A 10 -22.10 -27.15 -35.79
C MET A 10 -22.34 -28.64 -35.63
N GLY A 11 -23.07 -28.97 -34.56
CA GLY A 11 -23.72 -30.27 -34.41
C GLY A 11 -24.63 -30.39 -33.20
N LEU A 12 -25.61 -29.47 -33.09
CA LEU A 12 -26.89 -29.56 -32.38
C LEU A 12 -27.17 -30.76 -31.43
N CYS A 13 -27.51 -30.40 -30.19
CA CYS A 13 -28.74 -30.73 -29.45
C CYS A 13 -29.65 -31.89 -29.92
N LEU A 14 -30.21 -32.54 -28.89
CA LEU A 14 -31.52 -33.22 -28.74
C LEU A 14 -31.50 -34.73 -28.65
N SER A 15 -31.93 -35.25 -27.50
CA SER A 15 -33.29 -35.80 -27.29
C SER A 15 -33.29 -36.69 -26.03
N LEU A 16 -33.96 -36.28 -24.96
CA LEU A 16 -35.40 -36.42 -24.66
C LEU A 16 -35.68 -37.62 -23.72
N SER A 17 -36.05 -37.28 -22.49
CA SER A 17 -37.46 -37.30 -22.03
C SER A 17 -37.92 -38.31 -20.97
N CYS A 18 -38.75 -37.74 -20.10
CA CYS A 18 -39.94 -38.27 -19.40
C CYS A 18 -39.74 -39.03 -18.07
N THR A 19 -40.47 -38.76 -16.98
CA THR A 19 -41.67 -37.90 -16.78
C THR A 19 -42.06 -37.69 -15.30
N SER A 20 -42.77 -36.57 -15.10
CA SER A 20 -43.95 -36.27 -14.25
C SER A 20 -43.83 -35.82 -12.78
N GLU A 21 -44.00 -34.49 -12.60
CA GLU A 21 -45.04 -33.69 -11.85
C GLU A 21 -45.38 -34.06 -10.38
N ILE A 22 -45.63 -33.13 -9.41
CA ILE A 22 -46.50 -31.92 -9.38
C ILE A 22 -46.03 -30.91 -8.29
N LYS A 23 -46.24 -29.61 -8.60
CA LYS A 23 -46.14 -28.28 -7.91
C LYS A 23 -46.36 -28.13 -6.38
N ALA A 24 -45.58 -27.22 -5.74
CA ALA A 24 -45.98 -25.84 -5.29
C ALA A 24 -44.80 -25.09 -4.60
N VAL A 25 -44.75 -23.75 -4.71
CA VAL A 25 -43.74 -22.74 -4.26
C VAL A 25 -44.53 -21.58 -3.56
N PRO A 26 -44.00 -20.65 -2.72
CA PRO A 26 -42.63 -20.39 -2.20
C PRO A 26 -42.48 -20.18 -0.67
N GLU A 27 -41.23 -20.24 -0.20
CA GLU A 27 -40.72 -19.56 1.01
C GLU A 27 -39.31 -19.04 0.65
N GLU A 28 -39.03 -17.73 0.84
CA GLU A 28 -37.74 -17.07 0.61
C GLU A 28 -37.47 -16.12 1.79
N GLN A 29 -36.25 -15.90 2.29
CA GLN A 29 -35.00 -16.67 2.32
C GLN A 29 -34.10 -15.96 3.36
N ARG A 30 -33.54 -16.71 4.32
CA ARG A 30 -32.41 -16.31 5.17
C ARG A 30 -31.52 -17.54 5.37
N ALA A 31 -30.21 -17.30 5.26
CA ALA A 31 -29.07 -18.04 5.80
C ALA A 31 -28.42 -19.20 5.01
N SER A 32 -27.10 -19.27 5.24
CA SER A 32 -26.07 -20.32 5.04
C SER A 32 -25.42 -20.48 3.67
N LEU A 33 -24.16 -20.03 3.59
CA LEU A 33 -23.14 -20.41 2.61
C LEU A 33 -21.99 -21.09 3.36
N ASP A 34 -21.61 -22.29 2.89
CA ASP A 34 -20.26 -22.87 2.86
C ASP A 34 -20.29 -24.16 1.99
N PRO A 35 -19.18 -24.83 1.64
CA PRO A 35 -18.01 -24.50 0.80
C PRO A 35 -17.96 -25.41 -0.46
N SER A 36 -17.23 -25.01 -1.52
CA SER A 36 -16.24 -25.86 -2.22
C SER A 36 -15.84 -25.30 -3.60
N ALA A 37 -14.61 -24.81 -3.70
CA ALA A 37 -13.79 -24.91 -4.90
C ALA A 37 -12.32 -24.99 -4.46
N THR A 38 -11.80 -26.21 -4.34
CA THR A 38 -10.38 -26.50 -4.26
C THR A 38 -10.10 -27.54 -5.32
N GLU A 39 -9.29 -27.19 -6.31
CA GLU A 39 -8.84 -28.12 -7.34
C GLU A 39 -7.82 -29.11 -6.77
N ILE A 40 -7.88 -30.31 -7.33
CA ILE A 40 -7.22 -31.54 -6.89
C ILE A 40 -5.85 -31.63 -7.58
N ILE A 41 -4.77 -31.70 -6.79
CA ILE A 41 -3.46 -32.20 -7.24
C ILE A 41 -3.38 -33.68 -6.84
N ASP A 42 -3.06 -34.54 -7.80
CA ASP A 42 -2.91 -35.99 -7.66
C ASP A 42 -1.67 -36.33 -6.82
N VAL A 43 -1.85 -37.06 -5.71
CA VAL A 43 -0.80 -37.46 -4.77
C VAL A 43 -0.53 -38.96 -4.95
N SER A 44 0.56 -39.29 -5.64
CA SER A 44 1.08 -40.66 -5.67
C SER A 44 2.60 -40.71 -5.51
N GLU A 45 3.12 -40.14 -4.43
CA GLU A 45 4.44 -40.51 -3.89
C GLU A 45 4.32 -40.78 -2.39
N LYS A 46 4.90 -41.90 -1.95
CA LYS A 46 4.94 -42.29 -0.53
C LYS A 46 5.82 -41.30 0.23
N PRO A 47 5.40 -40.76 1.38
CA PRO A 47 6.28 -39.99 2.24
C PRO A 47 7.37 -40.91 2.83
N GLU A 48 8.63 -40.54 2.67
CA GLU A 48 9.71 -41.05 3.51
C GLU A 48 9.45 -40.67 4.97
N GLU A 49 9.69 -41.59 5.90
CA GLU A 49 9.58 -41.31 7.34
C GLU A 49 10.66 -40.28 7.73
N PRO A 50 10.29 -39.17 8.39
CA PRO A 50 11.25 -38.14 8.78
C PRO A 50 12.17 -38.67 9.88
N SER A 51 13.46 -38.35 9.77
CA SER A 51 14.49 -38.68 10.76
C SER A 51 14.15 -38.05 12.13
N GLU A 52 14.52 -38.76 13.22
CA GLU A 52 14.21 -38.43 14.62
C GLU A 52 14.67 -37.02 15.08
N GLU A 53 15.47 -36.29 14.29
CA GLU A 53 15.93 -34.93 14.60
C GLU A 53 14.93 -33.81 14.28
N SER A 54 13.80 -34.13 13.63
CA SER A 54 12.79 -33.16 13.17
C SER A 54 11.53 -33.05 14.05
N MET A 55 11.46 -33.74 15.20
CA MET A 55 10.35 -33.53 16.13
C MET A 55 10.48 -32.18 16.84
N PRO A 56 9.41 -31.37 16.97
CA PRO A 56 9.45 -30.16 17.79
C PRO A 56 9.83 -30.55 19.21
N LYS A 57 10.82 -29.87 19.80
CA LYS A 57 11.12 -29.98 21.23
C LYS A 57 9.83 -29.67 21.98
N VAL A 58 9.21 -30.69 22.57
CA VAL A 58 8.06 -30.52 23.46
C VAL A 58 8.52 -29.68 24.63
N THR A 59 8.19 -28.39 24.63
CA THR A 59 8.43 -27.50 25.77
C THR A 59 7.48 -27.97 26.87
N LEU A 60 8.05 -28.61 27.90
CA LEU A 60 7.29 -29.06 29.06
C LEU A 60 6.90 -27.84 29.90
N TYR A 61 5.72 -27.28 29.62
CA TYR A 61 5.17 -26.20 30.44
C TYR A 61 4.78 -26.71 31.82
N GLN A 62 5.07 -25.92 32.84
CA GLN A 62 4.47 -26.07 34.15
C GLN A 62 3.15 -25.30 34.20
N ASP A 63 2.05 -26.01 34.39
CA ASP A 63 0.71 -25.43 34.48
C ASP A 63 0.49 -24.68 35.80
N ILE A 64 -0.07 -23.48 35.71
CA ILE A 64 -0.49 -22.63 36.82
C ILE A 64 -1.96 -22.26 36.59
N GLU A 65 -2.85 -22.77 37.44
CA GLU A 65 -4.26 -22.39 37.41
C GLU A 65 -4.46 -21.10 38.23
N VAL A 66 -5.11 -20.12 37.61
CA VAL A 66 -5.52 -18.88 38.28
C VAL A 66 -7.03 -18.89 38.38
N SER A 67 -7.52 -18.89 39.62
CA SER A 67 -8.95 -18.95 39.93
C SER A 67 -9.41 -17.76 40.76
N SER A 68 -8.52 -16.95 41.32
CA SER A 68 -8.90 -15.85 42.20
C SER A 68 -8.00 -14.63 42.00
N ALA A 69 -8.45 -13.47 42.49
CA ALA A 69 -7.64 -12.25 42.50
C ALA A 69 -6.32 -12.44 43.28
N ASP A 70 -6.34 -13.21 44.37
CA ASP A 70 -5.14 -13.53 45.15
C ASP A 70 -4.13 -14.37 44.34
N ASP A 71 -4.61 -15.30 43.49
CA ASP A 71 -3.75 -16.09 42.60
C ASP A 71 -3.10 -15.18 41.55
N LEU A 72 -3.87 -14.25 40.98
CA LEU A 72 -3.36 -13.28 40.01
C LEU A 72 -2.33 -12.31 40.64
N ILE A 73 -2.55 -11.87 41.89
CA ILE A 73 -1.58 -11.05 42.64
C ILE A 73 -0.29 -11.82 42.91
N ARG A 74 -0.37 -13.13 43.21
CA ARG A 74 0.82 -13.99 43.36
C ARG A 74 1.59 -14.11 42.06
N LEU A 75 0.88 -14.35 40.96
CA LEU A 75 1.49 -14.39 39.62
C LEU A 75 2.25 -13.09 39.32
N ALA A 76 1.61 -11.94 39.52
CA ALA A 76 2.23 -10.63 39.30
C ALA A 76 3.47 -10.41 40.18
N ARG A 77 3.47 -10.92 41.41
CA ARG A 77 4.63 -10.85 42.31
C ARG A 77 5.80 -11.75 41.87
N ASP A 78 5.52 -12.90 41.30
CA ASP A 78 6.56 -13.86 40.89
C ASP A 78 7.16 -13.49 39.52
N CYS A 79 6.38 -12.86 38.65
CA CYS A 79 6.77 -12.29 37.35
C CYS A 79 7.62 -11.00 37.49
N ARG A 80 8.73 -11.06 38.23
CA ARG A 80 9.68 -9.94 38.41
C ARG A 80 10.99 -10.09 37.65
N LEU A 81 11.34 -11.31 37.27
CA LEU A 81 12.52 -11.65 36.47
C LEU A 81 12.06 -12.13 35.11
N ASP A 82 12.73 -11.66 34.05
CA ASP A 82 12.34 -11.94 32.65
C ASP A 82 12.35 -13.43 32.29
N THR A 83 13.03 -14.26 33.09
CA THR A 83 13.17 -15.70 32.85
C THR A 83 12.17 -16.56 33.62
N TRP A 84 11.47 -16.04 34.62
CA TRP A 84 10.68 -16.88 35.54
C TRP A 84 9.46 -17.51 34.87
N SER A 85 8.78 -16.76 34.01
CA SER A 85 7.53 -17.21 33.36
C SER A 85 7.74 -18.03 32.09
N VAL A 86 8.98 -18.13 31.57
CA VAL A 86 9.27 -18.67 30.22
C VAL A 86 8.81 -20.13 30.05
N ASP A 87 8.86 -20.92 31.11
CA ASP A 87 8.44 -22.34 31.14
C ASP A 87 7.05 -22.55 31.76
N LYS A 88 6.24 -21.49 31.92
CA LYS A 88 4.94 -21.54 32.58
C LYS A 88 3.80 -21.43 31.58
N ARG A 89 2.74 -22.23 31.81
CA ARG A 89 1.44 -22.05 31.19
C ARG A 89 0.42 -21.64 32.25
N VAL A 90 -0.01 -20.40 32.21
CA VAL A 90 -1.04 -19.85 33.10
C VAL A 90 -2.40 -20.06 32.45
N VAL A 91 -3.35 -20.61 33.19
CA VAL A 91 -4.71 -20.89 32.70
C VAL A 91 -5.73 -20.25 33.62
N LEU A 92 -6.57 -19.36 33.09
CA LEU A 92 -7.71 -18.84 33.83
C LEU A 92 -8.83 -19.88 33.88
N THR A 93 -9.43 -20.04 35.06
CA THR A 93 -10.53 -21.00 35.28
C THR A 93 -11.88 -20.33 35.56
N GLN A 94 -11.87 -19.03 35.79
CA GLN A 94 -13.06 -18.19 35.96
C GLN A 94 -12.72 -16.71 35.75
N ASP A 95 -13.74 -15.87 35.63
CA ASP A 95 -13.58 -14.41 35.63
C ASP A 95 -12.95 -13.93 36.94
N ILE A 96 -12.01 -12.99 36.84
CA ILE A 96 -11.27 -12.41 37.96
C ILE A 96 -11.63 -10.94 38.12
N ASN A 97 -11.85 -10.47 39.35
CA ASN A 97 -12.14 -9.07 39.64
C ASN A 97 -11.13 -8.52 40.65
N VAL A 98 -10.46 -7.41 40.30
CA VAL A 98 -9.41 -6.75 41.10
C VAL A 98 -9.75 -5.32 41.56
N TYR A 99 -11.01 -4.84 41.39
CA TYR A 99 -11.40 -3.44 41.70
C TYR A 99 -11.09 -2.94 43.12
N ASP A 100 -11.01 -3.84 44.13
CA ASP A 100 -10.76 -3.51 45.54
C ASP A 100 -9.51 -4.22 46.11
N THR A 101 -8.55 -4.58 45.25
CA THR A 101 -7.35 -5.31 45.67
C THR A 101 -6.08 -4.46 45.51
N GLU A 102 -4.99 -4.85 46.17
CA GLU A 102 -3.65 -4.25 45.96
C GLU A 102 -2.97 -4.83 44.70
N PHE A 103 -3.73 -5.14 43.65
CA PHE A 103 -3.18 -5.68 42.42
C PHE A 103 -2.30 -4.65 41.70
N THR A 104 -1.10 -5.09 41.32
CA THR A 104 -0.17 -4.33 40.47
C THR A 104 0.05 -5.10 39.18
N SER A 105 0.24 -4.39 38.07
CA SER A 105 0.50 -4.97 36.76
C SER A 105 1.64 -6.01 36.77
N ILE A 106 1.50 -7.02 35.92
CA ILE A 106 2.50 -8.08 35.73
C ILE A 106 3.69 -7.45 35.01
N ARG A 107 4.85 -7.39 35.69
CA ARG A 107 5.98 -6.59 35.19
C ARG A 107 6.56 -7.11 33.88
N THR A 108 6.77 -8.42 33.78
CA THR A 108 7.38 -9.07 32.63
C THR A 108 6.79 -10.46 32.50
N PHE A 109 6.41 -10.86 31.29
CA PHE A 109 5.85 -12.18 31.02
C PHE A 109 6.44 -12.77 29.75
N GLY A 110 6.75 -14.06 29.78
CA GLY A 110 7.43 -14.79 28.69
C GLY A 110 6.91 -16.21 28.47
N GLY A 111 5.82 -16.59 29.14
CA GLY A 111 5.21 -17.92 29.03
C GLY A 111 3.94 -17.90 28.19
N TYR A 112 3.09 -18.92 28.36
CA TYR A 112 1.78 -19.00 27.73
C TYR A 112 0.69 -18.59 28.73
N PHE A 113 -0.16 -17.63 28.41
CA PHE A 113 -1.29 -17.22 29.21
C PHE A 113 -2.59 -17.51 28.45
N ASP A 114 -3.32 -18.53 28.90
CA ASP A 114 -4.60 -18.95 28.36
C ASP A 114 -5.74 -18.34 29.17
N GLY A 115 -6.46 -17.40 28.57
CA GLY A 115 -7.62 -16.77 29.16
C GLY A 115 -8.89 -17.64 29.14
N GLN A 116 -8.97 -18.66 28.27
CA GLN A 116 -10.17 -19.48 28.03
C GLN A 116 -11.48 -18.68 27.84
N GLY A 117 -11.40 -17.45 27.34
CA GLY A 117 -12.52 -16.51 27.19
C GLY A 117 -12.96 -15.80 28.48
N HIS A 118 -12.27 -16.01 29.60
CA HIS A 118 -12.57 -15.35 30.87
C HIS A 118 -12.16 -13.87 30.88
N THR A 119 -12.79 -13.12 31.78
CA THR A 119 -12.55 -11.68 31.92
C THR A 119 -11.76 -11.35 33.19
N ILE A 120 -10.70 -10.55 33.06
CA ILE A 120 -10.04 -9.86 34.19
C ILE A 120 -10.59 -8.44 34.25
N ARG A 121 -11.29 -8.11 35.34
CA ARG A 121 -11.96 -6.81 35.55
C ARG A 121 -11.30 -5.99 36.64
N GLY A 122 -11.36 -4.67 36.49
CA GLY A 122 -11.03 -3.73 37.56
C GLY A 122 -9.60 -3.28 37.60
N ILE A 123 -8.88 -3.43 36.49
CA ILE A 123 -7.55 -2.85 36.35
C ILE A 123 -7.70 -1.33 36.43
N ASN A 124 -7.06 -0.71 37.42
CA ASN A 124 -7.18 0.72 37.69
C ASN A 124 -5.78 1.30 37.94
N GLY A 125 -5.41 2.36 37.19
CA GLY A 125 -4.24 3.22 37.42
C GLY A 125 -2.89 2.51 37.62
N GLY A 126 -2.08 2.43 36.56
CA GLY A 126 -0.73 1.85 36.60
C GLY A 126 0.22 2.55 37.58
N ASP A 127 1.25 1.82 38.02
CA ASP A 127 2.40 2.40 38.74
C ASP A 127 2.89 3.70 38.05
N LYS A 128 3.57 4.61 38.79
CA LYS A 128 4.32 5.75 38.22
C LYS A 128 5.50 5.29 37.34
N LYS A 129 5.19 4.66 36.21
CA LYS A 129 6.13 4.00 35.31
C LYS A 129 5.79 4.35 33.87
N SER A 130 6.81 4.21 33.02
CA SER A 130 6.74 4.57 31.61
C SER A 130 5.79 3.69 30.82
N PHE A 131 5.68 2.39 31.17
CA PHE A 131 4.85 1.40 30.49
C PHE A 131 3.74 0.90 31.40
N VAL A 132 2.50 0.97 30.92
CA VAL A 132 1.30 0.62 31.70
C VAL A 132 0.39 -0.31 30.89
N GLY A 133 0.03 -1.45 31.49
CA GLY A 133 -0.99 -2.39 31.01
C GLY A 133 -1.30 -3.47 32.05
N LEU A 134 -2.09 -4.50 31.70
CA LEU A 134 -2.21 -5.70 32.55
C LEU A 134 -0.84 -6.36 32.71
N PHE A 135 -0.14 -6.49 31.59
CA PHE A 135 1.28 -6.76 31.49
C PHE A 135 2.00 -5.44 31.19
N ASN A 136 3.17 -5.20 31.75
CA ASN A 136 3.96 -4.03 31.34
C ASN A 136 4.76 -4.35 30.08
N THR A 137 5.39 -5.52 30.06
CA THR A 137 6.21 -5.98 28.93
C THR A 137 5.98 -7.47 28.66
N LEU A 138 5.71 -7.81 27.40
CA LEU A 138 5.70 -9.19 26.90
C LEU A 138 7.04 -9.49 26.22
N ARG A 139 7.65 -10.62 26.57
CA ARG A 139 8.92 -11.10 25.99
C ARG A 139 8.66 -11.87 24.69
N PRO A 140 9.69 -12.11 23.84
CA PRO A 140 9.51 -12.78 22.55
C PRO A 140 8.83 -14.16 22.58
N THR A 141 8.97 -14.90 23.68
CA THR A 141 8.34 -16.22 23.85
C THR A 141 6.93 -16.15 24.45
N ALA A 142 6.45 -14.95 24.81
CA ALA A 142 5.15 -14.76 25.44
C ALA A 142 4.03 -15.00 24.44
N VAL A 143 3.00 -15.71 24.88
CA VAL A 143 1.72 -15.81 24.16
C VAL A 143 0.59 -15.51 25.13
N ILE A 144 -0.26 -14.54 24.80
CA ILE A 144 -1.48 -14.22 25.52
C ILE A 144 -2.66 -14.55 24.61
N ALA A 145 -3.50 -15.51 25.01
CA ALA A 145 -4.56 -16.05 24.19
C ALA A 145 -5.92 -15.95 24.89
N ASP A 146 -6.99 -15.70 24.12
CA ASP A 146 -8.40 -15.82 24.53
C ASP A 146 -8.72 -15.08 25.84
N LEU A 147 -8.14 -13.88 26.05
CA LEU A 147 -8.30 -13.11 27.27
C LEU A 147 -9.13 -11.84 27.06
N ASN A 148 -10.11 -11.62 27.94
CA ASN A 148 -10.85 -10.37 28.00
C ASN A 148 -10.37 -9.51 29.18
N VAL A 149 -10.10 -8.23 28.95
CA VAL A 149 -9.60 -7.29 29.95
C VAL A 149 -10.55 -6.10 30.05
N GLU A 150 -10.98 -5.76 31.26
CA GLU A 150 -11.86 -4.62 31.53
C GLU A 150 -11.24 -3.69 32.58
N GLY A 151 -11.08 -2.40 32.26
CA GLY A 151 -10.43 -1.48 33.18
C GLY A 151 -10.47 0.00 32.80
N VAL A 152 -9.96 0.83 33.73
CA VAL A 152 -9.77 2.26 33.54
C VAL A 152 -8.30 2.58 33.74
N LEU A 153 -7.58 2.74 32.64
CA LEU A 153 -6.15 3.07 32.66
C LEU A 153 -5.98 4.58 32.50
N LYS A 154 -5.94 5.26 33.65
CA LYS A 154 -5.64 6.69 33.76
C LYS A 154 -4.45 6.87 34.70
N PRO A 155 -3.23 6.49 34.30
CA PRO A 155 -2.05 6.64 35.15
C PRO A 155 -1.94 8.08 35.68
N GLU A 156 -1.72 8.23 36.99
CA GLU A 156 -1.50 9.54 37.62
C GLU A 156 -0.06 10.01 37.33
N GLY A 157 0.09 11.11 36.61
CA GLY A 157 1.41 11.65 36.22
C GLY A 157 1.58 11.71 34.70
N ALA A 158 2.83 11.72 34.23
CA ALA A 158 3.18 11.89 32.81
C ALA A 158 3.49 10.55 32.09
N SER A 159 2.82 9.45 32.46
CA SER A 159 3.07 8.14 31.82
C SER A 159 2.90 8.22 30.30
N MET A 160 3.93 7.76 29.59
CA MET A 160 4.11 7.98 28.15
C MET A 160 3.78 6.78 27.28
N VAL A 161 3.58 5.57 27.83
CA VAL A 161 3.25 4.39 27.02
C VAL A 161 2.17 3.59 27.74
N VAL A 162 1.02 3.45 27.11
CA VAL A 162 -0.15 2.83 27.73
C VAL A 162 -0.86 1.91 26.76
N GLY A 163 -1.03 0.64 27.16
CA GLY A 163 -1.86 -0.32 26.45
C GLY A 163 -2.79 -1.07 27.39
N GLY A 164 -4.00 -1.39 26.93
CA GLY A 164 -4.99 -2.09 27.75
C GLY A 164 -4.52 -3.46 28.26
N ILE A 165 -3.81 -4.20 27.41
CA ILE A 165 -3.26 -5.53 27.72
C ILE A 165 -1.78 -5.43 28.04
N THR A 166 -0.98 -4.79 27.18
CA THR A 166 0.45 -4.62 27.42
C THR A 166 0.95 -3.21 27.14
N GLY A 167 1.95 -2.73 27.88
CA GLY A 167 2.65 -1.50 27.51
C GLY A 167 3.53 -1.70 26.28
N ASP A 168 4.33 -2.77 26.30
CA ASP A 168 5.35 -3.11 25.29
C ASP A 168 5.23 -4.59 24.89
N ASN A 169 5.10 -4.88 23.60
CA ASN A 169 4.89 -6.21 23.05
C ASN A 169 6.02 -6.69 22.14
N TYR A 170 6.80 -7.69 22.60
CA TYR A 170 7.69 -8.47 21.74
C TYR A 170 7.13 -9.86 21.37
N GLY A 171 6.00 -10.27 21.95
CA GLY A 171 5.42 -11.60 21.81
C GLY A 171 4.10 -11.61 21.03
N THR A 172 3.29 -12.65 21.24
CA THR A 172 2.01 -12.82 20.53
C THR A 172 0.82 -12.52 21.45
N ILE A 173 -0.10 -11.68 20.98
CA ILE A 173 -1.42 -11.46 21.59
C ILE A 173 -2.48 -11.93 20.58
N GLU A 174 -3.22 -12.98 20.91
CA GLU A 174 -4.19 -13.62 20.03
C GLU A 174 -5.60 -13.67 20.64
N ASN A 175 -6.61 -13.31 19.84
CA ASN A 175 -8.04 -13.41 20.21
C ASN A 175 -8.39 -12.73 21.55
N CYS A 176 -7.69 -11.67 21.90
CA CYS A 176 -7.91 -10.94 23.15
C CYS A 176 -8.80 -9.72 22.93
N SER A 177 -9.43 -9.24 24.01
CA SER A 177 -10.14 -7.97 23.97
C SER A 177 -9.85 -7.06 25.15
N PHE A 178 -9.86 -5.76 24.90
CA PHE A 178 -9.88 -4.74 25.93
C PHE A 178 -11.17 -3.94 25.88
N ALA A 179 -11.79 -3.70 27.03
CA ALA A 179 -12.96 -2.85 27.17
C ALA A 179 -12.75 -1.83 28.31
N GLY A 180 -12.77 -0.54 27.99
CA GLY A 180 -12.46 0.44 29.03
C GLY A 180 -12.22 1.86 28.58
N THR A 181 -11.64 2.64 29.49
CA THR A 181 -11.14 3.99 29.17
C THR A 181 -9.65 4.03 29.42
N ILE A 182 -8.90 4.37 28.36
CA ILE A 182 -7.46 4.61 28.42
C ILE A 182 -7.22 6.09 28.20
N LYS A 183 -6.47 6.72 29.10
CA LYS A 183 -5.97 8.09 28.96
C LYS A 183 -4.48 8.10 29.25
N GLY A 184 -3.68 8.24 28.20
CA GLY A 184 -2.23 8.41 28.28
C GLY A 184 -1.82 9.78 27.74
N LYS A 185 -0.52 10.04 27.73
CA LYS A 185 0.05 11.21 27.07
C LYS A 185 0.51 10.86 25.66
N ASP A 186 1.49 9.96 25.55
CA ASP A 186 2.04 9.52 24.27
C ASP A 186 1.80 7.99 24.13
N TYR A 187 2.02 7.43 22.93
CA TYR A 187 2.02 5.98 22.65
C TYR A 187 0.90 5.20 23.34
N VAL A 188 -0.34 5.55 22.97
CA VAL A 188 -1.54 5.05 23.63
C VAL A 188 -2.27 4.10 22.69
N GLY A 189 -2.48 2.85 23.12
CA GLY A 189 -3.26 1.87 22.36
C GLY A 189 -4.30 1.14 23.21
N GLY A 190 -5.36 0.65 22.57
CA GLY A 190 -6.37 -0.18 23.23
C GLY A 190 -5.83 -1.51 23.75
N ILE A 191 -4.91 -2.12 23.01
CA ILE A 191 -4.30 -3.43 23.32
C ILE A 191 -2.86 -3.24 23.76
N ALA A 192 -2.05 -2.56 22.95
CA ALA A 192 -0.61 -2.36 23.19
C ALA A 192 -0.22 -0.89 23.08
N GLY A 193 0.73 -0.41 23.90
CA GLY A 193 1.36 0.88 23.66
C GLY A 193 2.32 0.78 22.46
N PHE A 194 3.28 -0.14 22.57
CA PHE A 194 4.19 -0.54 21.50
C PHE A 194 3.96 -1.98 21.06
N ASN A 195 3.96 -2.20 19.74
CA ASN A 195 4.09 -3.51 19.12
C ASN A 195 5.40 -3.57 18.35
N GLU A 196 6.41 -4.23 18.92
CA GLU A 196 7.78 -4.25 18.40
C GLU A 196 7.90 -5.12 17.15
N ALA A 197 9.02 -5.05 16.43
CA ALA A 197 9.22 -5.78 15.17
C ALA A 197 9.00 -7.31 15.25
N GLY A 198 9.23 -7.92 16.43
CA GLY A 198 8.93 -9.34 16.69
C GLY A 198 7.54 -9.60 17.29
N GLY A 199 6.81 -8.55 17.64
CA GLY A 199 5.49 -8.59 18.25
C GLY A 199 4.37 -8.83 17.22
N SER A 200 3.37 -9.59 17.64
CA SER A 200 2.19 -9.90 16.82
C SER A 200 0.89 -9.69 17.61
N ILE A 201 -0.05 -8.97 17.03
CA ILE A 201 -1.40 -8.76 17.57
C ILE A 201 -2.41 -9.27 16.53
N VAL A 202 -3.13 -10.34 16.86
CA VAL A 202 -3.99 -11.05 15.91
C VAL A 202 -5.39 -11.28 16.47
N GLY A 203 -6.42 -10.99 15.68
CA GLY A 203 -7.81 -11.30 16.04
C GLY A 203 -8.32 -10.53 17.26
N CYS A 204 -7.67 -9.43 17.63
CA CYS A 204 -7.95 -8.69 18.86
C CYS A 204 -9.01 -7.60 18.67
N ARG A 205 -9.69 -7.23 19.75
CA ARG A 205 -10.73 -6.19 19.73
C ARG A 205 -10.59 -5.18 20.85
N SER A 206 -10.87 -3.91 20.55
CA SER A 206 -10.80 -2.82 21.52
C SER A 206 -12.13 -2.06 21.58
N TYR A 207 -12.65 -1.86 22.79
CA TYR A 207 -13.91 -1.19 23.07
C TYR A 207 -13.76 -0.06 24.09
N GLY A 208 -14.51 1.03 23.89
CA GLY A 208 -14.59 2.15 24.83
C GLY A 208 -13.93 3.42 24.31
N LYS A 209 -13.01 4.01 25.09
CA LYS A 209 -12.40 5.31 24.76
C LYS A 209 -10.89 5.29 24.96
N VAL A 210 -10.17 5.74 23.94
CA VAL A 210 -8.72 5.94 23.97
C VAL A 210 -8.43 7.44 23.80
N THR A 211 -7.58 7.99 24.65
CA THR A 211 -7.17 9.40 24.59
C THR A 211 -5.68 9.53 24.82
N GLY A 212 -5.00 10.19 23.88
CA GLY A 212 -3.58 10.51 23.90
C GLY A 212 -3.32 11.85 23.21
N VAL A 213 -2.06 12.24 23.14
CA VAL A 213 -1.56 13.46 22.51
C VAL A 213 -0.78 13.12 21.25
N HIS A 214 0.23 12.24 21.36
CA HIS A 214 1.03 11.78 20.21
C HIS A 214 0.92 10.25 20.08
N TYR A 215 0.88 9.74 18.85
CA TYR A 215 0.85 8.31 18.52
C TYR A 215 -0.26 7.55 19.26
N THR A 216 -1.50 7.89 18.94
CA THR A 216 -2.69 7.30 19.58
C THR A 216 -3.39 6.37 18.61
N GLY A 217 -3.52 5.08 18.96
CA GLY A 217 -4.28 4.11 18.17
C GLY A 217 -5.40 3.42 18.96
N GLY A 218 -6.44 2.97 18.27
CA GLY A 218 -7.49 2.18 18.91
C GLY A 218 -7.03 0.77 19.31
N ILE A 219 -6.01 0.20 18.65
CA ILE A 219 -5.38 -1.09 18.98
C ILE A 219 -3.96 -0.88 19.53
N CYS A 220 -3.12 -0.14 18.82
CA CYS A 220 -1.71 0.03 19.14
C CYS A 220 -1.29 1.51 19.06
N GLY A 221 -0.47 2.01 19.98
CA GLY A 221 0.10 3.36 19.85
C GLY A 221 1.06 3.44 18.65
N GLU A 222 2.17 2.70 18.73
CA GLU A 222 3.14 2.55 17.65
C GLU A 222 3.32 1.06 17.29
N ASN A 223 3.30 0.77 15.99
CA ASN A 223 3.41 -0.58 15.44
C ASN A 223 4.65 -0.72 14.53
N ALA A 224 5.64 -1.47 14.99
CA ALA A 224 6.77 -1.96 14.19
C ALA A 224 6.63 -3.44 13.78
N GLY A 225 5.75 -4.19 14.44
CA GLY A 225 5.48 -5.61 14.17
C GLY A 225 4.28 -5.87 13.25
N GLY A 226 3.58 -6.98 13.50
CA GLY A 226 2.39 -7.36 12.73
C GLY A 226 1.09 -7.17 13.50
N ILE A 227 0.11 -6.48 12.90
CA ILE A 227 -1.28 -6.42 13.37
C ILE A 227 -2.17 -7.04 12.29
N ALA A 228 -2.96 -8.04 12.66
CA ALA A 228 -3.80 -8.76 11.70
C ALA A 228 -5.21 -9.03 12.23
N ASN A 229 -6.22 -8.84 11.37
CA ASN A 229 -7.62 -9.21 11.66
C ASN A 229 -8.17 -8.59 12.96
N CYS A 230 -7.71 -7.39 13.31
CA CYS A 230 -8.12 -6.71 14.53
C CYS A 230 -9.27 -5.74 14.25
N VAL A 231 -10.11 -5.50 15.26
CA VAL A 231 -11.24 -4.56 15.16
C VAL A 231 -11.17 -3.51 16.26
N ASN A 232 -11.12 -2.24 15.87
CA ASN A 232 -11.31 -1.14 16.78
C ASN A 232 -12.76 -0.65 16.75
N SER A 233 -13.41 -0.66 17.92
CA SER A 233 -14.71 -0.02 18.13
C SER A 233 -14.62 1.08 19.22
N CYS A 234 -13.41 1.56 19.55
CA CYS A 234 -13.20 2.67 20.47
C CYS A 234 -13.37 4.03 19.80
N SER A 235 -13.86 5.01 20.55
CA SER A 235 -13.65 6.43 20.22
C SER A 235 -12.21 6.82 20.55
N VAL A 236 -11.45 7.26 19.55
CA VAL A 236 -10.04 7.65 19.68
C VAL A 236 -9.92 9.17 19.55
N ASN A 237 -9.43 9.87 20.57
CA ASN A 237 -9.22 11.33 20.56
C ASN A 237 -10.46 12.19 20.18
N THR A 238 -11.67 11.74 20.50
CA THR A 238 -12.93 12.42 20.13
C THR A 238 -13.35 13.58 21.03
N ASN A 239 -12.45 14.10 21.86
CA ASN A 239 -12.73 15.25 22.71
C ASN A 239 -11.45 16.07 22.89
N VAL A 240 -11.58 17.39 22.85
CA VAL A 240 -10.54 18.30 23.32
C VAL A 240 -10.66 18.42 24.85
N ASP A 241 -9.61 18.10 25.58
CA ASP A 241 -9.53 18.44 27.01
C ASP A 241 -9.39 19.97 27.08
N ASP A 242 -10.47 20.67 27.48
CA ASP A 242 -10.50 22.13 27.67
C ASP A 242 -9.71 22.51 28.94
N SER A 243 -8.44 22.10 29.02
CA SER A 243 -7.49 22.63 29.99
C SER A 243 -7.01 23.99 29.48
N ARG A 244 -7.93 24.96 29.38
CA ARG A 244 -7.55 26.37 29.30
C ARG A 244 -6.66 26.64 30.52
N PRO A 245 -5.45 27.21 30.33
CA PRO A 245 -4.58 27.53 31.45
C PRO A 245 -5.37 28.34 32.47
N THR A 246 -5.41 27.90 33.72
CA THR A 246 -5.97 28.73 34.77
C THR A 246 -5.05 29.93 35.00
N LEU A 247 -5.57 31.03 35.54
CA LEU A 247 -4.81 32.26 35.79
C LEU A 247 -3.52 32.07 36.62
N THR A 248 -3.34 30.90 37.24
CA THR A 248 -2.18 30.47 38.00
C THR A 248 -1.05 29.86 37.15
N ASP A 249 -1.34 29.45 35.91
CA ASP A 249 -0.37 28.90 34.94
C ASP A 249 0.20 29.99 34.00
N LEU A 250 -0.24 31.23 34.18
CA LEU A 250 0.19 32.40 33.41
C LEU A 250 1.57 32.87 33.89
N ASN A 251 2.62 32.56 33.13
CA ASN A 251 3.93 33.18 33.31
C ASN A 251 3.91 34.63 32.76
N PRO A 252 4.08 35.68 33.59
CA PRO A 252 4.03 37.08 33.14
C PRO A 252 5.06 37.46 32.09
N ASP A 253 6.16 36.71 31.97
CA ASP A 253 7.22 36.98 31.00
C ASP A 253 6.84 36.55 29.57
N SER A 254 6.03 35.49 29.42
CA SER A 254 5.51 35.03 28.12
C SER A 254 4.57 36.06 27.46
N TYR A 255 3.78 36.78 28.26
CA TYR A 255 2.90 37.84 27.78
C TYR A 255 3.65 39.12 27.41
N ARG A 256 4.84 39.38 27.96
CA ARG A 256 5.63 40.58 27.62
C ARG A 256 6.19 40.49 26.21
N GLU A 257 6.64 39.32 25.77
CA GLU A 257 7.08 39.08 24.39
C GLU A 257 5.93 39.24 23.38
N SER A 258 4.76 38.66 23.69
CA SER A 258 3.55 38.80 22.86
C SER A 258 3.06 40.25 22.74
N LEU A 259 3.04 41.01 23.86
CA LEU A 259 2.61 42.42 23.85
C LEU A 259 3.62 43.39 23.21
N LEU A 260 4.93 43.06 23.23
CA LEU A 260 5.96 43.87 22.58
C LEU A 260 5.91 43.73 21.05
N TYR A 261 5.44 42.59 20.54
CA TYR A 261 5.22 42.36 19.11
C TYR A 261 4.01 43.13 18.57
N THR A 262 2.89 43.16 19.31
CA THR A 262 1.66 43.88 18.87
C THR A 262 1.85 45.40 18.76
N LEU A 263 2.87 45.98 19.39
CA LEU A 263 3.13 47.43 19.38
C LEU A 263 3.99 47.92 18.20
N LYS A 264 4.57 47.01 17.40
CA LYS A 264 5.29 47.34 16.16
C LYS A 264 4.39 47.03 14.97
N GLY A 265 3.51 47.98 14.65
CA GLY A 265 2.44 47.81 13.68
C GLY A 265 2.90 47.60 12.23
N ASP A 266 3.06 46.33 11.85
CA ASP A 266 2.98 45.87 10.46
C ASP A 266 1.72 44.99 10.33
N GLU A 267 0.65 45.55 9.74
CA GLU A 267 -0.67 44.92 9.60
C GLU A 267 -0.75 43.85 8.49
N ARG A 268 0.37 43.24 8.10
CA ARG A 268 0.40 42.12 7.16
C ARG A 268 1.48 41.14 7.54
N GLU A 269 1.34 40.49 8.68
CA GLU A 269 2.06 39.26 8.98
C GLU A 269 1.45 38.60 10.24
N LYS A 270 1.28 37.28 10.14
CA LYS A 270 1.25 36.30 11.24
C LYS A 270 -0.01 36.23 12.09
N ARG A 271 -0.91 35.37 11.60
CA ARG A 271 -1.82 34.58 12.42
C ARG A 271 -1.29 33.15 12.59
N SER A 272 0.03 32.94 12.57
CA SER A 272 0.66 31.64 12.75
C SER A 272 1.30 31.54 14.14
N SER A 273 1.05 30.41 14.81
CA SER A 273 1.32 30.09 16.22
C SER A 273 0.42 30.84 17.23
N ASP A 274 -0.75 30.26 17.51
CA ASP A 274 -1.30 30.34 18.86
C ASP A 274 -0.65 29.17 19.63
N PRO A 275 0.36 29.40 20.50
CA PRO A 275 1.06 28.33 21.22
C PRO A 275 0.20 27.66 22.30
N PHE A 276 -1.13 27.84 22.25
CA PHE A 276 -2.09 27.48 23.30
C PHE A 276 -3.15 26.44 22.89
N ILE A 277 -3.14 25.93 21.65
CA ILE A 277 -3.94 24.75 21.28
C ILE A 277 -2.99 23.54 21.21
N LYS A 278 -2.97 22.71 22.27
CA LYS A 278 -2.37 21.37 22.22
C LYS A 278 -3.20 20.51 21.26
N GLY A 279 -2.82 20.47 19.98
CA GLY A 279 -3.37 19.54 19.01
C GLY A 279 -2.85 18.12 19.27
N THR A 280 -3.66 17.11 18.96
CA THR A 280 -3.19 15.72 18.90
C THR A 280 -2.43 15.48 17.60
N THR A 281 -1.45 14.59 17.57
CA THR A 281 -0.77 14.16 16.34
C THR A 281 -0.79 12.64 16.22
N ASP A 282 -0.73 12.14 15.00
CA ASP A 282 -0.60 10.72 14.67
C ASP A 282 -1.68 9.87 15.37
N THR A 283 -2.94 10.17 15.01
CA THR A 283 -4.11 9.49 15.57
C THR A 283 -4.68 8.52 14.57
N GLY A 284 -4.74 7.23 14.92
CA GLY A 284 -5.32 6.19 14.07
C GLY A 284 -6.40 5.35 14.75
N GLY A 285 -7.29 4.76 13.96
CA GLY A 285 -8.26 3.80 14.51
C GLY A 285 -7.62 2.46 14.90
N ILE A 286 -6.56 2.01 14.21
CA ILE A 286 -5.80 0.80 14.58
C ILE A 286 -4.47 1.17 15.21
N ALA A 287 -3.63 1.93 14.51
CA ALA A 287 -2.29 2.33 14.95
C ALA A 287 -2.12 3.86 14.92
N GLY A 288 -1.49 4.47 15.91
CA GLY A 288 -1.10 5.88 15.79
C GLY A 288 -0.02 6.05 14.72
N LEU A 289 1.10 5.35 14.91
CA LEU A 289 2.20 5.22 13.94
C LEU A 289 2.32 3.76 13.49
N SER A 290 2.41 3.51 12.18
CA SER A 290 2.64 2.17 11.62
C SER A 290 3.87 2.12 10.73
N LEU A 291 4.89 1.43 11.21
CA LEU A 291 6.12 1.08 10.50
C LEU A 291 6.06 -0.38 10.01
N GLY A 292 5.32 -1.22 10.74
CA GLY A 292 5.12 -2.63 10.44
C GLY A 292 3.90 -2.91 9.56
N ALA A 293 3.44 -4.15 9.56
CA ALA A 293 2.32 -4.60 8.74
C ALA A 293 0.98 -4.49 9.48
N VAL A 294 -0.05 -3.96 8.82
CA VAL A 294 -1.44 -3.94 9.29
C VAL A 294 -2.31 -4.57 8.21
N THR A 295 -2.92 -5.72 8.50
CA THR A 295 -3.62 -6.52 7.49
C THR A 295 -5.02 -6.93 7.95
N GLY A 296 -6.01 -6.82 7.07
CA GLY A 296 -7.37 -7.32 7.35
C GLY A 296 -8.05 -6.65 8.55
N CYS A 297 -7.62 -5.45 8.96
CA CYS A 297 -8.13 -4.78 10.15
C CYS A 297 -9.32 -3.87 9.84
N THR A 298 -10.20 -3.68 10.82
CA THR A 298 -11.39 -2.85 10.66
C THR A 298 -11.49 -1.80 11.75
N ASN A 299 -11.69 -0.54 11.37
CA ASN A 299 -12.07 0.52 12.30
C ASN A 299 -13.56 0.85 12.17
N GLU A 300 -14.30 0.71 13.27
CA GLU A 300 -15.71 1.09 13.41
C GLU A 300 -15.88 2.32 14.29
N GLY A 301 -14.86 2.67 15.07
CA GLY A 301 -14.89 3.77 16.03
C GLY A 301 -14.58 5.13 15.40
N THR A 302 -15.16 6.20 15.96
CA THR A 302 -14.82 7.58 15.57
C THR A 302 -13.40 7.92 15.98
N VAL A 303 -12.65 8.55 15.07
CA VAL A 303 -11.25 8.95 15.27
C VAL A 303 -11.10 10.46 15.10
N GLY A 304 -10.46 11.11 16.07
CA GLY A 304 -10.18 12.54 16.06
C GLY A 304 -11.36 13.43 16.45
N TYR A 305 -11.15 14.74 16.36
CA TYR A 305 -12.14 15.77 16.72
C TYR A 305 -12.14 16.90 15.70
N GLU A 306 -13.30 17.53 15.48
CA GLU A 306 -13.48 18.59 14.49
C GLU A 306 -12.42 19.70 14.62
N HIS A 307 -11.74 19.99 13.50
CA HIS A 307 -10.72 21.04 13.37
C HIS A 307 -9.51 20.89 14.31
N VAL A 308 -9.30 19.71 14.88
CA VAL A 308 -8.19 19.41 15.80
C VAL A 308 -7.55 18.08 15.43
N GLY A 309 -6.22 18.10 15.29
CA GLY A 309 -5.45 16.89 15.04
C GLY A 309 -4.65 16.98 13.75
N TYR A 310 -3.40 16.54 13.80
CA TYR A 310 -2.54 16.35 12.62
C TYR A 310 -2.36 14.85 12.39
N ASN A 311 -2.20 14.42 11.14
CA ASN A 311 -1.99 13.02 10.76
C ASN A 311 -3.07 12.10 11.35
N THR A 312 -4.32 12.32 10.96
CA THR A 312 -5.45 11.55 11.50
C THR A 312 -6.00 10.59 10.46
N GLY A 313 -6.02 9.30 10.80
CA GLY A 313 -6.47 8.24 9.89
C GLY A 313 -7.40 7.20 10.49
N GLY A 314 -8.24 6.58 9.67
CA GLY A 314 -9.13 5.50 10.14
C GLY A 314 -8.39 4.21 10.52
N ILE A 315 -7.26 3.90 9.89
CA ILE A 315 -6.43 2.74 10.24
C ILE A 315 -5.14 3.19 10.91
N ALA A 316 -4.37 4.06 10.27
CA ALA A 316 -3.11 4.59 10.79
C ALA A 316 -3.12 6.12 10.82
N GLY A 317 -2.56 6.77 11.85
CA GLY A 317 -2.32 8.20 11.80
C GLY A 317 -1.23 8.53 10.77
N ARG A 318 -0.04 7.96 10.98
CA ARG A 318 1.11 8.03 10.08
C ARG A 318 1.59 6.63 9.72
N SER A 319 1.96 6.40 8.46
CA SER A 319 2.42 5.08 8.03
C SER A 319 3.55 5.13 7.00
N SER A 320 4.62 4.39 7.27
CA SER A 320 5.68 4.02 6.31
C SER A 320 5.79 2.50 6.12
N GLY A 321 4.92 1.73 6.79
CA GLY A 321 4.81 0.27 6.68
C GLY A 321 3.87 -0.23 5.59
N TYR A 322 3.35 -1.45 5.78
CA TYR A 322 2.45 -2.11 4.83
C TYR A 322 1.02 -2.20 5.38
N ILE A 323 0.06 -1.53 4.74
CA ILE A 323 -1.36 -1.60 5.12
C ILE A 323 -2.12 -2.30 4.00
N GLU A 324 -2.72 -3.45 4.28
CA GLU A 324 -3.41 -4.26 3.27
C GLU A 324 -4.81 -4.69 3.72
N LYS A 325 -5.80 -4.67 2.82
CA LYS A 325 -7.14 -5.24 3.07
C LYS A 325 -7.82 -4.68 4.32
N CYS A 326 -7.55 -3.44 4.66
CA CYS A 326 -8.14 -2.80 5.83
C CYS A 326 -9.43 -2.06 5.44
N THR A 327 -10.32 -1.89 6.41
CA THR A 327 -11.61 -1.22 6.18
C THR A 327 -11.89 -0.19 7.25
N ASN A 328 -12.25 1.02 6.83
CA ASN A 328 -12.74 2.05 7.72
C ASN A 328 -14.24 2.28 7.54
N GLU A 329 -14.98 2.08 8.63
CA GLU A 329 -16.41 2.35 8.81
C GLU A 329 -16.66 3.49 9.82
N GLY A 330 -15.63 3.88 10.58
CA GLY A 330 -15.69 4.93 11.59
C GLY A 330 -15.46 6.34 11.03
N LEU A 331 -16.23 7.31 11.54
CA LEU A 331 -16.12 8.73 11.20
C LEU A 331 -14.76 9.30 11.61
N ILE A 332 -14.10 10.03 10.69
CA ILE A 332 -12.78 10.60 10.91
C ILE A 332 -12.85 12.13 10.92
N TYR A 333 -12.21 12.74 11.92
CA TYR A 333 -12.06 14.18 12.04
C TYR A 333 -10.59 14.56 12.22
N GLY A 334 -10.17 15.67 11.62
CA GLY A 334 -8.86 16.25 11.92
C GLY A 334 -8.77 17.71 11.50
N ARG A 335 -7.58 18.28 11.62
CA ARG A 335 -7.25 19.61 11.10
C ARG A 335 -6.49 19.49 9.77
N LYS A 336 -5.43 18.70 9.75
CA LYS A 336 -4.53 18.55 8.60
C LYS A 336 -4.09 17.10 8.44
N ASP A 337 -3.87 16.67 7.20
CA ASP A 337 -3.49 15.31 6.81
C ASP A 337 -4.47 14.27 7.36
N VAL A 338 -5.69 14.36 6.85
CA VAL A 338 -6.83 13.57 7.33
C VAL A 338 -7.24 12.57 6.26
N GLY A 339 -7.08 11.28 6.55
CA GLY A 339 -7.39 10.21 5.60
C GLY A 339 -8.32 9.13 6.16
N GLY A 340 -9.05 8.46 5.28
CA GLY A 340 -9.94 7.37 5.70
C GLY A 340 -9.19 6.12 6.13
N ILE A 341 -8.00 5.88 5.57
CA ILE A 341 -7.13 4.76 5.93
C ILE A 341 -5.89 5.28 6.67
N VAL A 342 -5.15 6.20 6.09
CA VAL A 342 -3.93 6.78 6.66
C VAL A 342 -4.02 8.31 6.68
N GLY A 343 -3.66 8.97 7.77
CA GLY A 343 -3.51 10.44 7.76
C GLY A 343 -2.39 10.87 6.81
N GLN A 344 -1.16 10.47 7.14
CA GLN A 344 0.04 10.74 6.33
C GLN A 344 0.71 9.43 5.90
N ALA A 345 0.80 9.21 4.59
CA ALA A 345 1.58 8.12 3.99
C ALA A 345 3.01 8.61 3.71
N GLU A 346 3.94 8.21 4.57
CA GLU A 346 5.34 8.58 4.45
C GLU A 346 6.08 7.62 3.52
N PRO A 347 6.99 8.14 2.67
CA PRO A 347 7.83 7.28 1.87
C PRO A 347 8.70 6.40 2.75
N TYR A 348 8.75 5.13 2.40
CA TYR A 348 9.74 4.22 2.93
C TYR A 348 11.12 4.63 2.43
N VAL A 349 12.07 4.77 3.37
CA VAL A 349 13.44 5.20 3.11
C VAL A 349 14.40 4.06 3.45
N GLN A 350 15.13 3.58 2.44
CA GLN A 350 16.19 2.59 2.62
C GLN A 350 17.55 3.27 2.84
N LEU A 351 18.26 2.89 3.90
CA LEU A 351 19.63 3.34 4.21
C LEU A 351 20.63 2.19 4.03
N ASP A 352 21.49 2.26 3.01
CA ASP A 352 22.58 1.30 2.84
C ASP A 352 23.86 1.85 3.52
N LEU A 353 24.17 1.36 4.73
CA LEU A 353 25.32 1.80 5.54
C LEU A 353 26.51 0.84 5.41
N THR A 354 27.73 1.37 5.29
CA THR A 354 28.95 0.54 5.32
C THR A 354 29.35 0.13 6.75
N GLU A 355 30.19 -0.89 6.91
CA GLU A 355 30.64 -1.40 8.22
C GLU A 355 31.31 -0.32 9.09
N ASP A 356 32.12 0.56 8.48
CA ASP A 356 32.78 1.68 9.18
C ASP A 356 31.73 2.69 9.70
N ILE A 357 30.70 2.93 8.90
CA ILE A 357 29.59 3.82 9.29
C ILE A 357 28.76 3.20 10.42
N ILE A 358 28.43 1.91 10.35
CA ILE A 358 27.69 1.21 11.42
C ILE A 358 28.48 1.25 12.74
N ALA A 359 29.80 1.09 12.70
CA ALA A 359 30.65 1.21 13.88
C ALA A 359 30.66 2.63 14.46
N GLN A 360 30.78 3.65 13.60
CA GLN A 360 30.73 5.05 14.02
C GLN A 360 29.36 5.43 14.59
N VAL A 361 28.27 4.97 13.97
CA VAL A 361 26.90 5.17 14.47
C VAL A 361 26.74 4.47 15.83
N SER A 362 27.16 3.22 15.97
CA SER A 362 27.10 2.48 17.24
C SER A 362 27.90 3.17 18.36
N GLU A 363 29.11 3.66 18.09
CA GLU A 363 29.92 4.41 19.07
C GLU A 363 29.20 5.69 19.51
N ASN A 364 28.62 6.43 18.57
CA ASN A 364 27.94 7.68 18.91
C ASN A 364 26.58 7.45 19.60
N ILE A 365 25.86 6.36 19.30
CA ILE A 365 24.67 5.91 20.05
C ILE A 365 25.05 5.52 21.47
N ASN A 366 26.16 4.79 21.67
CA ASN A 366 26.64 4.46 23.02
C ASN A 366 26.92 5.73 23.85
N VAL A 367 27.61 6.71 23.27
CA VAL A 367 27.87 7.99 23.94
C VAL A 367 26.56 8.73 24.24
N LEU A 368 25.62 8.75 23.29
CA LEU A 368 24.30 9.35 23.49
C LEU A 368 23.53 8.66 24.62
N HIS A 369 23.54 7.33 24.64
CA HIS A 369 22.94 6.51 25.68
C HIS A 369 23.54 6.82 27.07
N ASP A 370 24.87 6.90 27.18
CA ASP A 370 25.56 7.24 28.43
C ASP A 370 25.24 8.66 28.93
N LEU A 371 25.10 9.62 28.00
CA LEU A 371 24.66 10.97 28.31
C LEU A 371 23.22 10.95 28.82
N ILE A 372 22.30 10.25 28.16
CA ILE A 372 20.90 10.09 28.62
C ILE A 372 20.85 9.45 30.01
N ASP A 373 21.65 8.43 30.29
CA ASP A 373 21.75 7.78 31.62
C ASP A 373 22.27 8.74 32.70
N THR A 374 23.14 9.67 32.33
CA THR A 374 23.63 10.73 33.22
C THR A 374 22.53 11.75 33.46
N THR A 375 21.91 12.27 32.40
CA THR A 375 20.80 13.22 32.47
C THR A 375 19.61 12.64 33.25
N LEU A 376 19.32 11.33 33.14
CA LEU A 376 18.27 10.67 33.93
C LEU A 376 18.58 10.66 35.44
N LYS A 377 19.85 10.49 35.83
CA LYS A 377 20.27 10.57 37.25
C LYS A 377 20.12 11.98 37.79
N ASP A 378 20.42 12.99 36.97
CA ASP A 378 20.34 14.40 37.36
C ASP A 378 18.88 14.92 37.30
N ALA A 379 18.06 14.40 36.39
CA ALA A 379 16.63 14.70 36.28
C ALA A 379 15.76 14.05 37.36
N GLY A 380 16.17 12.89 37.90
CA GLY A 380 15.39 12.04 38.80
C GLY A 380 14.90 12.67 40.11
N ASN A 381 15.28 13.91 40.41
CA ASN A 381 14.76 14.71 41.54
C ASN A 381 14.08 16.03 41.14
N SER A 382 14.10 16.41 39.86
CA SER A 382 13.73 17.74 39.36
C SER A 382 12.40 17.76 38.60
N SER A 383 12.13 16.75 37.76
CA SER A 383 10.88 16.67 36.98
C SER A 383 10.52 15.22 36.58
N ASP A 384 9.33 14.78 37.01
CA ASP A 384 8.78 13.46 36.67
C ASP A 384 8.53 13.33 35.15
N THR A 385 8.07 14.40 34.48
CA THR A 385 7.79 14.41 33.03
C THR A 385 9.06 14.26 32.19
N ILE A 386 10.11 15.01 32.53
CA ILE A 386 11.40 14.94 31.81
C ILE A 386 12.02 13.55 31.99
N THR A 387 11.97 13.00 33.21
CA THR A 387 12.46 11.64 33.50
C THR A 387 11.72 10.60 32.66
N MET A 388 10.39 10.68 32.53
CA MET A 388 9.62 9.74 31.72
C MET A 388 9.96 9.84 30.22
N ARG A 389 10.11 11.05 29.68
CA ARG A 389 10.49 11.25 28.27
C ARG A 389 11.90 10.75 27.98
N LEU A 390 12.84 11.04 28.87
CA LEU A 390 14.20 10.53 28.78
C LEU A 390 14.25 9.00 28.88
N ASN A 391 13.36 8.35 29.63
CA ASN A 391 13.26 6.89 29.62
C ASN A 391 12.75 6.34 28.26
N VAL A 392 11.84 7.05 27.58
CA VAL A 392 11.41 6.69 26.22
C VAL A 392 12.57 6.90 25.23
N VAL A 393 13.27 8.03 25.29
CA VAL A 393 14.47 8.29 24.48
C VAL A 393 15.54 7.23 24.71
N LYS A 394 15.78 6.87 25.99
CA LYS A 394 16.69 5.78 26.35
C LYS A 394 16.25 4.46 25.73
N SER A 395 14.95 4.15 25.75
CA SER A 395 14.43 2.92 25.14
C SER A 395 14.68 2.88 23.63
N PHE A 396 14.48 3.99 22.91
CA PHE A 396 14.83 4.04 21.49
C PHE A 396 16.34 3.94 21.26
N ALA A 397 17.16 4.57 22.11
CA ALA A 397 18.61 4.45 22.05
C ALA A 397 19.10 3.01 22.34
N ASP A 398 18.49 2.32 23.31
CA ASP A 398 18.72 0.90 23.63
C ASP A 398 18.40 0.03 22.40
N LYS A 399 17.23 0.24 21.77
CA LYS A 399 16.81 -0.50 20.56
C LYS A 399 17.72 -0.21 19.36
N ALA A 400 18.08 1.06 19.14
CA ALA A 400 19.02 1.46 18.09
C ALA A 400 20.41 0.85 18.33
N LEU A 401 20.83 0.74 19.60
CA LEU A 401 22.06 0.06 19.97
C LEU A 401 21.97 -1.46 19.70
N ASP A 402 20.86 -2.10 20.05
CA ASP A 402 20.62 -3.51 19.77
C ASP A 402 20.57 -3.78 18.26
N ASP A 403 19.94 -2.91 17.47
CA ASP A 403 19.90 -2.99 16.02
C ASP A 403 21.30 -2.77 15.44
N THR A 404 22.03 -1.73 15.85
CA THR A 404 23.43 -1.54 15.37
C THR A 404 24.35 -2.67 15.80
N ASN A 405 24.17 -3.25 16.98
CA ASN A 405 24.90 -4.43 17.42
C ASN A 405 24.52 -5.67 16.61
N TYR A 406 23.24 -5.85 16.28
CA TYR A 406 22.78 -6.92 15.40
C TYR A 406 23.34 -6.72 14.00
N LEU A 407 23.30 -5.51 13.46
CA LEU A 407 23.83 -5.16 12.14
C LEU A 407 25.35 -5.33 12.13
N ALA A 408 26.07 -4.90 13.17
CA ALA A 408 27.53 -5.06 13.30
C ALA A 408 27.92 -6.53 13.49
N ASN A 409 27.25 -7.27 14.39
CA ASN A 409 27.53 -8.68 14.63
C ASN A 409 27.12 -9.54 13.44
N ASN A 410 26.02 -9.26 12.75
CA ASN A 410 25.65 -9.95 11.52
C ASN A 410 26.43 -9.45 10.31
N THR A 411 27.06 -8.28 10.34
CA THR A 411 28.06 -7.90 9.34
C THR A 411 29.36 -8.62 9.61
N VAL A 412 29.77 -8.78 10.87
CA VAL A 412 30.91 -9.62 11.27
C VAL A 412 30.63 -11.10 11.04
N ASP A 413 29.41 -11.58 11.23
CA ASP A 413 28.99 -12.94 10.95
C ASP A 413 28.71 -13.13 9.46
N PHE A 414 28.24 -12.12 8.72
CA PHE A 414 28.22 -12.12 7.26
C PHE A 414 29.64 -12.10 6.72
N VAL A 415 30.57 -11.35 7.28
CA VAL A 415 31.99 -11.33 6.89
C VAL A 415 32.68 -12.60 7.35
N ASN A 416 32.35 -13.20 8.50
CA ASN A 416 32.89 -14.48 8.96
C ASN A 416 32.26 -15.66 8.21
N ASN A 417 30.99 -15.58 7.82
CA ASN A 417 30.29 -16.57 6.99
C ASN A 417 30.57 -16.35 5.51
N ALA A 418 30.89 -15.13 5.07
CA ALA A 418 31.39 -14.80 3.74
C ALA A 418 32.89 -15.07 3.65
N MET A 419 33.64 -15.00 4.75
CA MET A 419 35.01 -15.52 4.87
C MET A 419 35.01 -17.03 5.12
N SER A 420 33.97 -17.62 5.71
CA SER A 420 33.81 -19.07 5.79
C SER A 420 33.34 -19.60 4.44
N PHE A 421 32.43 -18.91 3.75
CA PHE A 421 32.04 -19.13 2.35
C PHE A 421 33.22 -18.85 1.43
N ALA A 422 34.03 -17.80 1.65
CA ALA A 422 35.20 -17.52 0.83
C ALA A 422 36.36 -18.44 1.18
N ASN A 423 36.53 -18.92 2.41
CA ASN A 423 37.51 -19.96 2.75
C ASN A 423 37.02 -21.32 2.26
N GLU A 424 35.72 -21.61 2.29
CA GLU A 424 35.14 -22.85 1.76
C GLU A 424 35.02 -22.82 0.23
N ALA A 425 34.78 -21.66 -0.38
CA ALA A 425 34.82 -21.42 -1.81
C ALA A 425 36.26 -21.32 -2.30
N VAL A 426 37.21 -20.75 -1.55
CA VAL A 426 38.66 -20.80 -1.87
C VAL A 426 39.22 -22.19 -1.61
N ASP A 427 38.75 -22.97 -0.63
CA ASP A 427 39.13 -24.37 -0.45
C ASP A 427 38.47 -25.26 -1.52
N ARG A 428 37.24 -24.97 -1.97
CA ARG A 428 36.59 -25.63 -3.12
C ARG A 428 37.19 -25.18 -4.46
N ILE A 429 37.62 -23.92 -4.60
CA ILE A 429 38.33 -23.35 -5.77
C ILE A 429 39.80 -23.79 -5.78
N ASP A 430 40.48 -23.94 -4.65
CA ASP A 430 41.85 -24.48 -4.55
C ASP A 430 41.84 -26.01 -4.71
N PHE A 431 40.76 -26.69 -4.31
CA PHE A 431 40.48 -28.09 -4.65
C PHE A 431 40.19 -28.23 -6.15
N VAL A 432 39.29 -27.42 -6.72
CA VAL A 432 38.98 -27.42 -8.17
C VAL A 432 40.18 -26.96 -9.00
N LEU A 433 40.96 -25.96 -8.59
CA LEU A 433 42.20 -25.53 -9.25
C LEU A 433 43.30 -26.57 -9.10
N LYS A 434 43.48 -27.24 -7.95
CA LYS A 434 44.38 -28.41 -7.84
C LYS A 434 43.92 -29.60 -8.69
N GLU A 435 42.62 -29.77 -8.94
CA GLU A 435 42.08 -30.83 -9.78
C GLU A 435 42.06 -30.48 -11.28
N LEU A 436 41.97 -29.18 -11.62
CA LEU A 436 42.08 -28.62 -12.97
C LEU A 436 43.54 -28.44 -13.42
N ASP A 437 44.45 -28.17 -12.49
CA ASP A 437 45.91 -27.96 -12.69
C ASP A 437 46.71 -29.26 -12.41
N LYS A 438 46.00 -30.37 -12.09
CA LYS A 438 46.59 -31.71 -12.11
C LYS A 438 46.94 -32.04 -13.57
N ASN A 439 48.15 -32.58 -13.80
CA ASN A 439 48.50 -33.22 -15.07
C ASN A 439 47.38 -34.20 -15.46
N GLY A 440 46.67 -33.90 -16.57
CA GLY A 440 45.46 -34.63 -17.00
C GLY A 440 44.12 -33.97 -16.65
N GLY A 441 44.09 -32.68 -16.31
CA GLY A 441 42.87 -31.91 -16.05
C GLY A 441 42.05 -31.57 -17.31
N VAL A 442 40.85 -31.04 -17.09
CA VAL A 442 39.82 -30.79 -18.11
C VAL A 442 40.31 -29.97 -19.32
N PHE A 443 41.25 -29.04 -19.12
CA PHE A 443 41.80 -28.22 -20.21
C PHE A 443 42.79 -28.97 -21.11
N ASP A 444 43.50 -29.98 -20.59
CA ASP A 444 44.37 -30.86 -21.39
C ASP A 444 43.53 -31.86 -22.22
N ILE A 445 42.44 -32.37 -21.65
CA ILE A 445 41.55 -33.36 -22.29
C ILE A 445 40.75 -32.75 -23.45
N LEU A 446 40.28 -31.51 -23.32
CA LEU A 446 39.59 -30.79 -24.41
C LEU A 446 40.55 -30.38 -25.54
N SER A 447 41.85 -30.31 -25.28
CA SER A 447 42.89 -30.07 -26.28
C SER A 447 43.24 -31.33 -27.08
N ASP A 448 43.18 -32.52 -26.46
CA ASP A 448 43.79 -33.74 -26.99
C ASP A 448 42.78 -34.80 -27.48
N ALA A 449 41.49 -34.46 -27.50
CA ALA A 449 40.35 -35.29 -27.95
C ALA A 449 40.37 -35.72 -29.44
N GLY A 450 41.46 -35.47 -30.16
CA GLY A 450 41.70 -36.04 -31.49
C GLY A 450 42.45 -37.38 -31.50
N SER A 451 42.91 -37.90 -30.35
CA SER A 451 43.70 -39.14 -30.29
C SER A 451 43.18 -40.21 -29.30
N GLU A 452 42.49 -39.83 -28.21
CA GLU A 452 42.07 -40.82 -27.19
C GLU A 452 40.76 -41.58 -27.49
N THR A 453 39.91 -41.09 -28.41
CA THR A 453 38.74 -41.84 -28.91
C THR A 453 39.18 -43.15 -29.59
N GLN A 454 40.34 -43.13 -30.24
CA GLN A 454 40.93 -44.24 -30.97
C GLN A 454 41.42 -45.37 -30.04
N SER A 455 41.96 -45.00 -28.86
CA SER A 455 42.43 -45.96 -27.86
C SER A 455 41.27 -46.63 -27.11
N SER A 456 40.20 -45.86 -26.85
CA SER A 456 38.99 -46.33 -26.18
C SER A 456 38.20 -47.32 -27.05
N VAL A 457 38.10 -47.04 -28.35
CA VAL A 457 37.51 -47.96 -29.34
C VAL A 457 38.32 -49.26 -29.47
N LYS A 458 39.66 -49.19 -29.52
CA LYS A 458 40.54 -50.38 -29.54
C LYS A 458 40.39 -51.25 -28.29
N GLN A 459 40.16 -50.64 -27.12
CA GLN A 459 39.91 -51.38 -25.87
C GLN A 459 38.51 -52.02 -25.85
N LEU A 460 37.49 -51.33 -26.37
CA LEU A 460 36.14 -51.88 -26.57
C LEU A 460 36.18 -53.09 -27.51
N ALA A 461 36.82 -52.97 -28.66
CA ALA A 461 36.96 -54.04 -29.65
C ALA A 461 37.64 -55.29 -29.05
N LYS A 462 38.68 -55.07 -28.24
CA LYS A 462 39.38 -56.12 -27.50
C LYS A 462 38.51 -56.76 -26.41
N ALA A 463 37.68 -56.00 -25.71
CA ALA A 463 36.73 -56.53 -24.73
C ALA A 463 35.61 -57.35 -25.38
N VAL A 464 35.08 -56.91 -26.53
CA VAL A 464 34.07 -57.66 -27.32
C VAL A 464 34.60 -59.05 -27.74
N LYS A 465 35.89 -59.12 -28.06
CA LYS A 465 36.59 -60.34 -28.52
C LYS A 465 36.65 -61.44 -27.48
N ASP A 466 36.68 -61.10 -26.20
CA ASP A 466 36.83 -62.06 -25.11
C ASP A 466 35.50 -62.71 -24.69
N ILE A 467 34.36 -62.17 -25.15
CA ILE A 467 33.03 -62.68 -24.81
C ILE A 467 32.54 -63.70 -25.85
N LYS A 468 32.28 -64.93 -25.41
CA LYS A 468 31.88 -66.04 -26.28
C LYS A 468 30.36 -66.27 -26.33
N ILE A 469 29.59 -65.25 -26.70
CA ILE A 469 28.12 -65.35 -26.78
C ILE A 469 27.59 -65.91 -28.10
N GLU A 470 28.46 -66.00 -29.12
CA GLU A 470 28.10 -66.45 -30.48
C GLU A 470 27.38 -67.81 -30.50
N LYS A 471 27.62 -68.66 -29.50
CA LYS A 471 26.99 -69.99 -29.37
C LYS A 471 25.51 -69.97 -28.99
N TYR A 472 25.01 -68.86 -28.45
CA TYR A 472 23.60 -68.67 -28.07
C TYR A 472 22.80 -67.89 -29.14
N MET A 473 23.49 -67.20 -30.04
CA MET A 473 22.90 -66.41 -31.12
C MET A 473 22.37 -67.26 -32.27
N SER A 474 21.34 -66.76 -32.96
CA SER A 474 20.90 -67.29 -34.27
C SER A 474 22.00 -67.11 -35.34
N ASP A 475 21.98 -67.92 -36.41
CA ASP A 475 23.04 -67.87 -37.44
C ASP A 475 23.09 -66.50 -38.16
N ALA A 476 21.96 -65.80 -38.30
CA ALA A 476 21.91 -64.46 -38.88
C ALA A 476 22.51 -63.40 -37.93
N ASP A 477 22.13 -63.44 -36.64
CA ASP A 477 22.63 -62.50 -35.63
C ASP A 477 24.14 -62.71 -35.38
N ARG A 478 24.61 -63.96 -35.51
CA ARG A 478 26.04 -64.29 -35.37
C ARG A 478 26.90 -63.69 -36.47
N GLU A 479 26.44 -63.68 -37.71
CA GLU A 479 27.19 -63.09 -38.83
C GLU A 479 27.24 -61.56 -38.73
N LEU A 480 26.13 -60.92 -38.33
CA LEU A 480 26.09 -59.46 -38.09
C LEU A 480 27.02 -59.04 -36.94
N TYR A 481 27.00 -59.80 -35.83
CA TYR A 481 27.89 -59.57 -34.69
C TYR A 481 29.38 -59.66 -35.07
N LYS A 482 29.76 -60.61 -35.92
CA LYS A 482 31.15 -60.76 -36.37
C LYS A 482 31.60 -59.61 -37.26
N TYR A 483 30.75 -59.19 -38.20
CA TYR A 483 31.05 -58.08 -39.09
C TYR A 483 31.29 -56.78 -38.32
N ALA A 484 30.35 -56.40 -37.45
CA ALA A 484 30.46 -55.17 -36.65
C ALA A 484 31.73 -55.20 -35.76
N ARG A 485 32.05 -56.35 -35.16
CA ARG A 485 33.25 -56.51 -34.33
C ARG A 485 34.55 -56.32 -35.11
N GLU A 486 34.64 -56.87 -36.32
CA GLU A 486 35.85 -56.77 -37.15
C GLU A 486 36.08 -55.34 -37.65
N GLN A 487 35.01 -54.63 -38.02
CA GLN A 487 35.13 -53.24 -38.47
C GLN A 487 35.51 -52.29 -37.33
N LEU A 488 35.01 -52.54 -36.11
CA LEU A 488 35.38 -51.79 -34.89
C LEU A 488 36.89 -51.85 -34.57
N GLU A 489 37.58 -52.94 -34.96
CA GLU A 489 39.02 -53.12 -34.76
C GLU A 489 39.87 -52.37 -35.81
N LEU A 490 39.44 -52.38 -37.07
CA LEU A 490 40.26 -51.91 -38.21
C LEU A 490 40.11 -50.41 -38.48
N ALA A 491 38.88 -49.89 -38.41
CA ALA A 491 38.56 -48.50 -38.74
C ALA A 491 39.42 -47.43 -38.04
N PRO A 492 39.83 -47.58 -36.75
CA PRO A 492 40.63 -46.58 -36.07
C PRO A 492 42.04 -46.39 -36.62
N GLU A 493 42.70 -47.44 -37.10
CA GLU A 493 44.05 -47.32 -37.67
C GLU A 493 44.02 -46.59 -39.01
N ASP A 494 43.04 -46.93 -39.86
CA ASP A 494 42.85 -46.28 -41.16
C ASP A 494 42.55 -44.76 -41.02
N TYR A 495 41.92 -44.34 -39.91
CA TYR A 495 41.66 -42.92 -39.63
C TYR A 495 42.91 -42.14 -39.24
N GLU A 496 43.84 -42.75 -38.47
CA GLU A 496 45.08 -42.05 -38.09
C GLU A 496 45.96 -41.79 -39.31
N ASP A 497 46.07 -42.79 -40.18
CA ASP A 497 46.82 -42.69 -41.42
C ASP A 497 46.24 -41.56 -42.30
N ALA A 498 44.91 -41.49 -42.42
CA ALA A 498 44.22 -40.43 -43.14
C ALA A 498 44.46 -39.03 -42.52
N LYS A 499 44.45 -38.93 -41.19
CA LYS A 499 44.69 -37.68 -40.46
C LYS A 499 46.10 -37.16 -40.66
N GLU A 500 47.11 -38.02 -40.55
CA GLU A 500 48.50 -37.63 -40.76
C GLU A 500 48.72 -37.11 -42.19
N ILE A 501 48.11 -37.76 -43.19
CA ILE A 501 48.17 -37.34 -44.59
C ILE A 501 47.50 -35.97 -44.80
N ALA A 502 46.28 -35.79 -44.27
CA ALA A 502 45.48 -34.60 -44.51
C ALA A 502 46.02 -33.35 -43.78
N GLU A 503 46.51 -33.48 -42.55
CA GLU A 503 46.96 -32.33 -41.75
C GLU A 503 48.36 -31.82 -42.11
N LYS A 504 49.20 -32.68 -42.67
CA LYS A 504 50.59 -32.39 -43.00
C LYS A 504 50.79 -31.08 -43.79
N PRO A 505 50.11 -30.82 -44.93
CA PRO A 505 50.31 -29.58 -45.67
C PRO A 505 49.93 -28.34 -44.86
N TYR A 506 48.87 -28.40 -44.05
CA TYR A 506 48.45 -27.29 -43.18
C TYR A 506 49.49 -27.00 -42.10
N ASN A 507 50.03 -28.03 -41.45
CA ASN A 507 51.05 -27.86 -40.42
C ASN A 507 52.33 -27.20 -40.98
N ILE A 508 52.72 -27.56 -42.20
CA ILE A 508 53.88 -26.96 -42.88
C ILE A 508 53.58 -25.51 -43.29
N MET A 509 52.36 -25.22 -43.77
CA MET A 509 51.95 -23.86 -44.16
C MET A 509 51.96 -22.88 -42.99
N PHE A 510 51.40 -23.28 -41.83
CA PHE A 510 51.42 -22.43 -40.64
C PHE A 510 52.82 -22.31 -40.05
N LEU A 511 53.64 -23.36 -40.13
CA LEU A 511 55.04 -23.28 -39.76
C LEU A 511 55.81 -22.27 -40.64
N ASP A 512 55.57 -22.25 -41.95
CA ASP A 512 56.14 -21.23 -42.85
C ASP A 512 55.71 -19.81 -42.43
N LYS A 513 54.41 -19.62 -42.16
CA LYS A 513 53.88 -18.34 -41.70
C LYS A 513 54.63 -17.86 -40.46
N GLU A 514 54.69 -18.70 -39.43
CA GLU A 514 55.26 -18.30 -38.14
C GLU A 514 56.78 -18.11 -38.18
N LEU A 515 57.48 -18.88 -39.01
CA LEU A 515 58.93 -18.77 -39.16
C LEU A 515 59.36 -17.60 -40.05
N ASN A 516 58.64 -17.31 -41.13
CA ASN A 516 59.13 -16.40 -42.18
C ASN A 516 58.47 -15.02 -42.19
N GLU A 517 57.29 -14.84 -41.60
CA GLU A 517 56.60 -13.54 -41.61
C GLU A 517 57.15 -12.57 -40.56
N SER A 518 57.46 -11.34 -40.95
CA SER A 518 58.04 -10.31 -40.05
C SER A 518 57.14 -9.97 -38.85
N ASP A 519 55.83 -10.17 -38.98
CA ASP A 519 54.82 -9.77 -38.00
C ASP A 519 54.06 -10.98 -37.42
N SER A 520 54.67 -12.17 -37.41
CA SER A 520 54.03 -13.40 -36.93
C SER A 520 53.70 -13.35 -35.44
N ASP A 521 52.70 -14.12 -35.03
CA ASP A 521 52.27 -14.18 -33.64
C ASP A 521 53.39 -14.73 -32.76
N PHE A 522 54.10 -15.75 -33.24
CA PHE A 522 55.30 -16.29 -32.62
C PHE A 522 56.35 -15.21 -32.31
N ARG A 523 56.65 -14.34 -33.27
CA ARG A 523 57.66 -13.28 -33.09
C ARG A 523 57.19 -12.22 -32.09
N LYS A 524 55.93 -11.78 -32.20
CA LYS A 524 55.32 -10.81 -31.27
C LYS A 524 55.31 -11.35 -29.84
N GLU A 525 54.96 -12.61 -29.66
CA GLU A 525 54.87 -13.22 -28.33
C GLU A 525 56.25 -13.36 -27.69
N LEU A 526 57.29 -13.66 -28.47
CA LEU A 526 58.66 -13.62 -27.98
C LEU A 526 59.12 -12.20 -27.61
N GLU A 527 58.85 -11.19 -28.44
CA GLU A 527 59.24 -9.79 -28.17
C GLU A 527 58.55 -9.22 -26.91
N ASN A 528 57.33 -9.66 -26.63
CA ASN A 528 56.55 -9.21 -25.48
C ASN A 528 56.76 -10.07 -24.22
N SER A 529 57.56 -11.15 -24.28
CA SER A 529 57.88 -11.96 -23.12
C SER A 529 58.77 -11.18 -22.13
N ASP A 530 58.66 -11.43 -20.82
CA ASP A 530 59.52 -10.82 -19.79
C ASP A 530 60.20 -11.92 -18.94
N PRO A 531 61.55 -12.04 -18.96
CA PRO A 531 62.47 -11.25 -19.78
C PRO A 531 62.32 -11.57 -21.26
N VAL A 532 62.54 -10.56 -22.11
CA VAL A 532 62.45 -10.69 -23.57
C VAL A 532 63.32 -11.85 -24.05
N ILE A 533 62.69 -12.87 -24.61
CA ILE A 533 63.37 -14.01 -25.23
C ILE A 533 63.90 -13.54 -26.59
N GLU A 534 65.22 -13.45 -26.72
CA GLU A 534 65.87 -12.99 -27.96
C GLU A 534 65.49 -13.86 -29.17
N TYR A 535 65.22 -13.20 -30.29
CA TYR A 535 64.83 -13.85 -31.55
C TYR A 535 65.98 -14.73 -32.09
N PRO A 536 65.77 -16.04 -32.30
CA PRO A 536 66.85 -16.99 -32.54
C PRO A 536 67.19 -17.08 -34.05
N ALA A 537 67.52 -15.94 -34.65
CA ALA A 537 67.74 -15.78 -36.10
C ALA A 537 68.72 -16.83 -36.65
N GLU A 538 69.88 -16.99 -36.04
CA GLU A 538 70.94 -17.90 -36.56
C GLU A 538 70.54 -19.39 -36.59
N SER A 539 69.63 -19.84 -35.71
CA SER A 539 69.20 -21.24 -35.65
C SER A 539 68.01 -21.58 -36.55
N LEU A 540 67.17 -20.59 -36.90
CA LEU A 540 66.01 -20.79 -37.77
C LEU A 540 66.30 -20.44 -39.24
N ASP A 541 67.34 -19.64 -39.51
CA ASP A 541 67.77 -19.25 -40.87
C ASP A 541 68.15 -20.44 -41.77
N ASN A 542 68.39 -21.62 -41.18
CA ASN A 542 68.75 -22.85 -41.87
C ASN A 542 67.61 -23.87 -41.98
N VAL A 543 66.37 -23.52 -41.59
CA VAL A 543 65.20 -24.41 -41.64
C VAL A 543 64.44 -24.24 -42.96
N PHE A 544 64.37 -25.31 -43.75
CA PHE A 544 63.76 -25.29 -45.08
C PHE A 544 62.93 -26.56 -45.36
N PRO A 545 61.92 -26.47 -46.24
CA PRO A 545 61.18 -27.62 -46.70
C PRO A 545 62.04 -28.50 -47.61
N TYR A 546 61.68 -29.79 -47.73
CA TYR A 546 62.36 -30.74 -48.59
C TYR A 546 61.40 -31.67 -49.34
N ASP A 547 61.80 -32.13 -50.53
CA ASP A 547 61.04 -33.09 -51.35
C ASP A 547 61.22 -34.54 -50.87
N ALA A 548 60.51 -35.50 -51.46
CA ALA A 548 60.58 -36.90 -51.02
C ALA A 548 62.00 -37.50 -51.09
N GLU A 549 62.85 -36.96 -51.95
CA GLU A 549 64.25 -37.33 -52.11
C GLU A 549 65.20 -36.61 -51.12
N GLY A 550 64.67 -35.73 -50.28
CA GLY A 550 65.42 -34.99 -49.25
C GLY A 550 66.16 -33.75 -49.78
N ASN A 551 65.87 -33.31 -51.00
CA ASN A 551 66.48 -32.10 -51.56
C ASN A 551 65.83 -30.85 -50.98
N LYS A 552 66.66 -29.83 -50.72
CA LYS A 552 66.23 -28.54 -50.22
C LYS A 552 65.28 -27.85 -51.22
N LEU A 553 64.09 -27.49 -50.76
CA LEU A 553 63.12 -26.69 -51.50
C LEU A 553 63.08 -25.25 -50.95
N PRO A 554 62.82 -24.24 -51.80
CA PRO A 554 62.45 -22.92 -51.29
C PRO A 554 61.05 -22.97 -50.65
N TRP A 555 60.83 -22.15 -49.63
CA TRP A 555 59.48 -21.94 -49.08
C TRP A 555 58.53 -21.41 -50.18
N PRO A 556 57.30 -21.95 -50.28
CA PRO A 556 56.30 -21.48 -51.25
C PRO A 556 56.06 -19.98 -51.14
N GLN A 557 55.90 -19.31 -52.28
CA GLN A 557 55.69 -17.85 -52.31
C GLN A 557 54.23 -17.46 -52.01
N THR A 558 53.30 -18.38 -52.28
CA THR A 558 51.88 -18.26 -51.97
C THR A 558 51.56 -19.22 -50.82
N ARG A 559 50.93 -18.70 -49.77
CA ARG A 559 50.55 -19.49 -48.58
C ARG A 559 49.19 -20.16 -48.78
N SER A 560 49.06 -20.93 -49.86
CA SER A 560 47.88 -21.75 -50.14
C SER A 560 48.19 -23.21 -49.87
N VAL A 561 47.24 -23.95 -49.31
CA VAL A 561 47.47 -25.33 -48.85
C VAL A 561 47.94 -26.23 -50.00
N GLU A 562 47.46 -26.00 -51.22
CA GLU A 562 47.86 -26.77 -52.40
C GLU A 562 49.36 -26.70 -52.68
N ASP A 563 50.00 -25.56 -52.39
CA ASP A 563 51.44 -25.38 -52.63
C ASP A 563 52.29 -26.22 -51.65
N TYR A 564 51.75 -26.57 -50.48
CA TYR A 564 52.45 -27.35 -49.45
C TYR A 564 52.17 -28.85 -49.53
N GLN A 565 51.17 -29.30 -50.30
CA GLN A 565 50.81 -30.72 -50.44
C GLN A 565 51.95 -31.59 -50.97
N SER A 566 52.83 -31.02 -51.81
CA SER A 566 53.96 -31.75 -52.40
C SER A 566 55.21 -31.83 -51.51
N ILE A 567 55.20 -31.17 -50.35
CA ILE A 567 56.37 -31.08 -49.46
C ILE A 567 56.44 -32.33 -48.56
N ALA A 568 57.59 -33.00 -48.57
CA ALA A 568 57.79 -34.22 -47.80
C ALA A 568 58.06 -33.96 -46.33
N GLY A 569 58.66 -32.82 -45.98
CA GLY A 569 58.85 -32.38 -44.60
C GLY A 569 59.65 -31.09 -44.52
N VAL A 570 59.97 -30.67 -43.30
CA VAL A 570 60.77 -29.48 -43.00
C VAL A 570 61.96 -29.91 -42.16
N GLY A 571 63.15 -29.36 -42.45
CA GLY A 571 64.39 -29.79 -41.83
C GLY A 571 65.45 -28.71 -41.74
N HIS A 572 66.46 -28.98 -40.92
CA HIS A 572 67.67 -28.18 -40.81
C HIS A 572 68.65 -28.53 -41.93
N PHE A 573 69.19 -27.51 -42.60
CA PHE A 573 70.12 -27.65 -43.71
C PHE A 573 71.48 -27.02 -43.42
N ASP A 574 72.56 -27.71 -43.79
CA ASP A 574 73.90 -27.11 -43.94
C ASP A 574 74.21 -26.98 -45.43
N GLY A 575 74.14 -25.76 -45.94
CA GLY A 575 74.10 -25.49 -47.38
C GLY A 575 72.87 -26.12 -48.04
N ASP A 576 73.11 -27.09 -48.93
CA ASP A 576 72.09 -27.86 -49.65
C ASP A 576 71.90 -29.29 -49.09
N THR A 577 72.54 -29.65 -47.98
CA THR A 577 72.44 -31.00 -47.38
C THR A 577 71.49 -31.00 -46.19
N LEU A 578 70.47 -31.87 -46.22
CA LEU A 578 69.55 -32.09 -45.09
C LEU A 578 70.28 -32.77 -43.94
N VAL A 579 70.34 -32.12 -42.78
CA VAL A 579 71.05 -32.60 -41.60
C VAL A 579 70.12 -33.34 -40.65
N SER A 580 68.92 -32.81 -40.44
CA SER A 580 67.90 -33.40 -39.56
C SER A 580 66.52 -32.81 -39.83
N ASN A 581 65.46 -33.51 -39.41
CA ASN A 581 64.10 -32.99 -39.51
C ASN A 581 63.86 -31.95 -38.42
N PHE A 582 63.10 -30.92 -38.77
CA PHE A 582 62.66 -29.88 -37.86
C PHE A 582 61.23 -30.22 -37.39
N PRO A 583 60.94 -30.15 -36.09
CA PRO A 583 61.87 -29.88 -34.99
C PRO A 583 62.69 -31.12 -34.58
N THR A 584 63.94 -30.93 -34.17
CA THR A 584 64.72 -31.93 -33.43
C THR A 584 64.37 -31.91 -31.94
N ASP A 585 64.78 -32.94 -31.18
CA ASP A 585 64.60 -32.93 -29.72
C ASP A 585 65.36 -31.78 -29.04
N ALA A 586 66.47 -31.33 -29.65
CA ALA A 586 67.20 -30.15 -29.19
C ALA A 586 66.37 -28.88 -29.41
N ASP A 587 65.74 -28.70 -30.58
CA ASP A 587 64.85 -27.57 -30.85
C ASP A 587 63.69 -27.55 -29.85
N LYS A 588 63.05 -28.71 -29.64
CA LYS A 588 61.93 -28.86 -28.70
C LYS A 588 62.30 -28.48 -27.26
N SER A 589 63.56 -28.64 -26.89
CA SER A 589 64.07 -28.31 -25.56
C SER A 589 64.41 -26.83 -25.36
N THR A 590 64.36 -26.01 -26.41
CA THR A 590 64.66 -24.58 -26.31
C THR A 590 63.49 -23.78 -25.72
N PRO A 591 63.74 -22.67 -24.99
CA PRO A 591 62.68 -21.88 -24.38
C PRO A 591 61.70 -21.22 -25.36
N TRP A 592 62.11 -21.00 -26.61
CA TRP A 592 61.27 -20.37 -27.63
C TRP A 592 60.37 -21.36 -28.38
N TYR A 593 60.75 -22.64 -28.48
CA TYR A 593 60.01 -23.61 -29.29
C TYR A 593 58.54 -23.81 -28.87
N PRO A 594 58.18 -23.79 -27.57
CA PRO A 594 56.77 -23.82 -27.15
C PRO A 594 55.96 -22.68 -27.78
N TYR A 595 56.49 -21.46 -27.81
CA TYR A 595 55.82 -20.30 -28.42
C TYR A 595 55.60 -20.50 -29.93
N LEU A 596 56.57 -21.10 -30.66
CA LEU A 596 56.41 -21.40 -32.09
C LEU A 596 55.29 -22.42 -32.31
N ARG A 597 55.31 -23.49 -31.52
CA ARG A 597 54.30 -24.55 -31.59
C ARG A 597 52.90 -24.03 -31.26
N ASP A 598 52.80 -23.16 -30.25
CA ASP A 598 51.53 -22.64 -29.76
C ASP A 598 50.95 -21.62 -30.74
N ALA A 599 51.78 -20.77 -31.35
CA ALA A 599 51.36 -19.89 -32.44
C ALA A 599 50.84 -20.67 -33.67
N ILE A 600 51.55 -21.72 -34.10
CA ILE A 600 51.09 -22.61 -35.19
C ILE A 600 49.75 -23.26 -34.86
N LYS A 601 49.57 -23.72 -33.61
CA LYS A 601 48.33 -24.35 -33.14
C LYS A 601 47.18 -23.33 -33.10
N LYS A 602 47.44 -22.11 -32.66
CA LYS A 602 46.49 -20.99 -32.65
C LYS A 602 46.04 -20.64 -34.06
N ASP A 603 46.97 -20.54 -35.00
CA ASP A 603 46.66 -20.27 -36.41
C ASP A 603 45.81 -21.36 -37.05
N LYS A 604 46.13 -22.63 -36.80
CA LYS A 604 45.34 -23.76 -37.30
C LYS A 604 43.90 -23.73 -36.78
N ARG A 605 43.71 -23.32 -35.51
CA ARG A 605 42.37 -23.14 -34.92
C ARG A 605 41.61 -21.98 -35.55
N VAL A 606 42.26 -20.82 -35.70
CA VAL A 606 41.66 -19.65 -36.36
C VAL A 606 41.29 -19.98 -37.80
N TYR A 607 42.14 -20.72 -38.52
CA TYR A 607 41.87 -21.18 -39.88
C TYR A 607 40.63 -22.06 -39.94
N ASN A 608 40.53 -23.09 -39.10
CA ASN A 608 39.37 -23.98 -39.07
C ASN A 608 38.07 -23.25 -38.71
N ALA A 609 38.13 -22.27 -37.81
CA ALA A 609 36.96 -21.45 -37.47
C ALA A 609 36.55 -20.52 -38.62
N ALA A 610 37.51 -19.99 -39.37
CA ALA A 610 37.26 -19.14 -40.53
C ALA A 610 36.77 -19.91 -41.77
N HIS A 611 37.10 -21.21 -41.86
CA HIS A 611 36.77 -22.09 -42.99
C HIS A 611 35.83 -23.22 -42.57
N GLN A 612 34.81 -22.89 -41.76
CA GLN A 612 33.74 -23.84 -41.44
C GLN A 612 32.84 -24.06 -42.66
N SER A 613 32.42 -25.31 -42.89
CA SER A 613 31.41 -25.62 -43.91
C SER A 613 30.07 -24.96 -43.55
N GLY A 614 29.15 -24.82 -44.52
CA GLY A 614 27.92 -24.02 -44.41
C GLY A 614 26.93 -24.40 -43.29
N ASP A 615 27.21 -25.46 -42.52
CA ASP A 615 26.50 -25.91 -41.32
C ASP A 615 27.04 -25.25 -40.02
N GLY A 616 28.28 -24.77 -40.01
CA GLY A 616 28.89 -24.07 -38.87
C GLY A 616 29.48 -24.97 -37.77
N LEU A 617 29.35 -26.31 -37.84
CA LEU A 617 29.91 -27.20 -36.81
C LEU A 617 31.22 -27.91 -37.21
N LYS A 618 31.56 -28.01 -38.50
CA LYS A 618 32.74 -28.77 -38.97
C LYS A 618 33.72 -27.88 -39.76
N GLY A 619 34.98 -27.84 -39.32
CA GLY A 619 36.05 -27.07 -39.97
C GLY A 619 36.69 -27.80 -41.15
N GLU A 620 37.20 -27.06 -42.13
CA GLU A 620 37.78 -27.58 -43.39
C GLU A 620 38.80 -28.72 -43.19
N ILE A 621 39.74 -28.58 -42.23
CA ILE A 621 40.77 -29.61 -42.01
C ILE A 621 40.14 -30.92 -41.52
N THR A 622 39.11 -30.86 -40.67
CA THR A 622 38.38 -32.03 -40.19
C THR A 622 37.62 -32.73 -41.32
N GLU A 623 37.00 -31.95 -42.20
CA GLU A 623 36.31 -32.47 -43.39
C GLU A 623 37.29 -33.20 -44.33
N LYS A 624 38.50 -32.66 -44.52
CA LYS A 624 39.56 -33.30 -45.33
C LYS A 624 40.05 -34.62 -44.74
N ILE A 625 40.16 -34.71 -43.42
CA ILE A 625 40.54 -35.96 -42.75
C ILE A 625 39.48 -37.03 -42.98
N ASP A 626 38.19 -36.68 -42.84
CA ASP A 626 37.09 -37.62 -43.07
C ASP A 626 36.99 -38.03 -44.55
N GLU A 627 37.22 -37.11 -45.49
CA GLU A 627 37.33 -37.44 -46.92
C GLU A 627 38.44 -38.46 -47.20
N GLU A 628 39.64 -38.22 -46.67
CA GLU A 628 40.79 -39.10 -46.83
C GLU A 628 40.51 -40.48 -46.22
N TYR A 629 39.92 -40.52 -45.02
CA TYR A 629 39.51 -41.75 -44.35
C TYR A 629 38.51 -42.55 -45.18
N MET A 630 37.46 -41.90 -45.69
CA MET A 630 36.44 -42.56 -46.51
C MET A 630 37.01 -43.06 -47.85
N SER A 631 38.05 -42.41 -48.36
CA SER A 631 38.76 -42.81 -49.58
C SER A 631 39.82 -43.90 -49.37
N SER A 632 40.22 -44.17 -48.13
CA SER A 632 41.24 -45.14 -47.73
C SER A 632 40.75 -46.61 -47.79
N HIS A 633 41.62 -47.58 -47.46
CA HIS A 633 41.35 -49.02 -47.61
C HIS A 633 40.22 -49.52 -46.69
N GLY A 634 38.97 -49.42 -47.17
CA GLY A 634 37.79 -50.05 -46.58
C GLY A 634 36.68 -49.08 -46.15
N GLY A 635 36.92 -47.76 -46.13
CA GLY A 635 35.91 -46.77 -45.70
C GLY A 635 34.64 -46.74 -46.56
N ASN A 636 34.80 -46.81 -47.90
CA ASN A 636 33.66 -46.88 -48.83
C ASN A 636 32.92 -48.23 -48.79
N GLU A 637 33.62 -49.34 -48.59
CA GLU A 637 32.98 -50.67 -48.50
C GLU A 637 32.14 -50.82 -47.22
N ARG A 638 32.58 -50.20 -46.12
CA ARG A 638 31.86 -50.05 -44.86
C ARG A 638 30.57 -49.24 -45.02
N LYS A 639 30.65 -48.10 -45.70
CA LYS A 639 29.47 -47.27 -45.98
C LYS A 639 28.35 -48.02 -46.72
N ASP A 640 28.70 -48.87 -47.69
CA ASP A 640 27.73 -49.67 -48.46
C ASP A 640 26.99 -50.73 -47.62
N HIS A 641 27.45 -51.03 -46.40
CA HIS A 641 26.75 -51.89 -45.42
C HIS A 641 25.74 -51.13 -44.56
N GLY A 642 25.60 -49.81 -44.76
CA GLY A 642 24.65 -48.95 -44.06
C GLY A 642 25.25 -48.20 -42.87
N ASP A 643 26.58 -48.24 -42.72
CA ASP A 643 27.27 -47.92 -41.47
C ASP A 643 27.52 -46.42 -41.25
N GLY A 644 27.25 -45.56 -42.24
CA GLY A 644 27.38 -44.10 -42.13
C GLY A 644 28.44 -43.48 -43.05
N ASP A 645 28.41 -42.14 -43.12
CA ASP A 645 29.11 -41.35 -44.14
C ASP A 645 30.47 -40.78 -43.71
N ASP A 646 30.80 -40.84 -42.42
CA ASP A 646 32.09 -40.44 -41.86
C ASP A 646 32.56 -41.41 -40.76
N TYR A 647 33.83 -41.28 -40.36
CA TYR A 647 34.46 -42.15 -39.37
C TYR A 647 33.66 -42.21 -38.07
N SER A 648 33.21 -41.06 -37.58
CA SER A 648 32.46 -40.96 -36.32
C SER A 648 31.14 -41.72 -36.39
N SER A 649 30.41 -41.57 -37.49
CA SER A 649 29.13 -42.25 -37.71
C SER A 649 29.29 -43.77 -37.81
N GLN A 650 30.35 -44.23 -38.51
CA GLN A 650 30.67 -45.66 -38.63
C GLN A 650 31.00 -46.30 -37.29
N MET A 651 31.77 -45.63 -36.45
CA MET A 651 32.14 -46.15 -35.14
C MET A 651 30.95 -46.27 -34.18
N VAL A 652 29.98 -45.35 -34.27
CA VAL A 652 28.73 -45.42 -33.49
C VAL A 652 27.90 -46.63 -33.94
N TYR A 653 27.68 -46.77 -35.24
CA TYR A 653 26.86 -47.85 -35.80
C TYR A 653 27.35 -49.25 -35.39
N TYR A 654 28.66 -49.51 -35.49
CA TYR A 654 29.23 -50.79 -35.10
C TYR A 654 29.09 -51.07 -33.60
N SER A 655 29.27 -50.05 -32.78
CA SER A 655 29.20 -50.18 -31.32
C SER A 655 27.78 -50.49 -30.84
N GLU A 656 26.77 -49.79 -31.38
CA GLU A 656 25.36 -50.02 -31.06
C GLU A 656 24.88 -51.40 -31.51
N THR A 657 25.25 -51.81 -32.73
CA THR A 657 24.90 -53.12 -33.27
C THR A 657 25.39 -54.27 -32.37
N ILE A 658 26.59 -54.14 -31.82
CA ILE A 658 27.16 -55.14 -30.90
C ILE A 658 26.43 -55.11 -29.54
N ALA A 659 26.14 -53.93 -29.00
CA ALA A 659 25.46 -53.77 -27.72
C ALA A 659 24.03 -54.32 -27.71
N ASP A 660 23.24 -54.02 -28.75
CA ASP A 660 21.87 -54.51 -28.90
C ASP A 660 21.81 -56.03 -29.00
N LEU A 661 22.73 -56.64 -29.76
CA LEU A 661 22.83 -58.09 -29.87
C LEU A 661 23.25 -58.74 -28.55
N LEU A 662 24.11 -58.11 -27.75
CA LEU A 662 24.50 -58.60 -26.42
C LEU A 662 23.35 -58.51 -25.41
N GLN A 663 22.57 -57.43 -25.43
CA GLN A 663 21.42 -57.27 -24.54
C GLN A 663 20.31 -58.28 -24.86
N LYS A 664 20.06 -58.54 -26.15
CA LYS A 664 19.03 -59.47 -26.61
C LYS A 664 19.21 -60.90 -26.10
N TYR A 665 20.45 -61.34 -25.89
CA TYR A 665 20.77 -62.71 -25.44
C TYR A 665 21.26 -62.76 -23.98
N ASN A 666 21.12 -61.66 -23.22
CA ASN A 666 21.64 -61.50 -21.85
C ASN A 666 21.10 -62.54 -20.84
N ASP A 667 19.81 -62.90 -20.95
CA ASP A 667 19.16 -63.82 -20.03
C ASP A 667 19.61 -65.28 -20.20
N ASP A 668 20.12 -65.66 -21.37
CA ASP A 668 20.53 -67.03 -21.68
C ASP A 668 21.99 -67.35 -21.28
N LEU A 669 22.71 -66.36 -20.74
CA LEU A 669 24.12 -66.47 -20.37
C LEU A 669 24.32 -67.08 -18.98
N THR A 670 25.41 -67.86 -18.84
CA THR A 670 25.81 -68.42 -17.54
C THR A 670 26.35 -67.34 -16.61
N GLU A 671 26.35 -67.59 -15.30
CA GLU A 671 26.67 -66.57 -14.28
C GLU A 671 28.09 -65.98 -14.43
N GLN A 672 29.09 -66.78 -14.83
CA GLN A 672 30.44 -66.31 -15.17
C GLN A 672 30.46 -65.50 -16.49
N GLU A 673 29.65 -65.91 -17.48
CA GLU A 673 29.53 -65.20 -18.77
C GLU A 673 28.73 -63.90 -18.65
N ARG A 674 27.82 -63.79 -17.67
CA ARG A 674 27.16 -62.54 -17.25
C ARG A 674 28.10 -61.60 -16.50
N GLU A 675 29.07 -62.16 -15.77
CA GLU A 675 30.15 -61.39 -15.13
C GLU A 675 31.10 -60.81 -16.20
N ASP A 676 31.47 -61.61 -17.21
CA ASP A 676 32.22 -61.15 -18.38
C ASP A 676 31.40 -60.17 -19.25
N LEU A 677 30.09 -60.37 -19.43
CA LEU A 677 29.18 -59.38 -20.06
C LEU A 677 29.08 -58.08 -19.23
N GLY A 678 29.10 -58.20 -17.91
CA GLY A 678 29.16 -57.07 -16.99
C GLY A 678 30.43 -56.25 -17.18
N SER A 679 31.55 -56.88 -17.52
CA SER A 679 32.79 -56.20 -17.87
C SER A 679 32.70 -55.49 -19.24
N PHE A 680 31.97 -56.03 -20.22
CA PHE A 680 31.68 -55.36 -21.50
C PHE A 680 30.72 -54.17 -21.38
N ALA A 681 29.65 -54.28 -20.58
CA ALA A 681 28.82 -53.14 -20.21
C ALA A 681 29.64 -52.09 -19.44
N GLY A 682 30.69 -52.52 -18.72
CA GLY A 682 31.72 -51.66 -18.14
C GLY A 682 32.63 -50.99 -19.17
N TYR A 683 33.04 -51.64 -20.27
CA TYR A 683 33.89 -51.04 -21.31
C TYR A 683 33.11 -50.17 -22.32
N ALA A 684 31.90 -50.59 -22.73
CA ALA A 684 30.95 -49.78 -23.48
C ALA A 684 30.47 -48.59 -22.64
N GLY A 685 30.22 -48.85 -21.35
CA GLY A 685 30.02 -47.85 -20.33
C GLY A 685 31.24 -46.94 -20.16
N ASN A 686 32.48 -47.41 -20.31
CA ASN A 686 33.69 -46.58 -20.23
C ASN A 686 33.94 -45.71 -21.48
N ALA A 687 33.55 -46.14 -22.68
CA ALA A 687 33.63 -45.30 -23.89
C ALA A 687 32.49 -44.28 -23.98
N MET A 688 31.26 -44.67 -23.60
CA MET A 688 30.20 -43.69 -23.29
C MET A 688 30.59 -42.85 -22.07
N SER A 689 31.40 -43.38 -21.14
CA SER A 689 31.94 -42.65 -20.01
C SER A 689 33.19 -41.82 -20.34
N SER A 690 33.77 -41.89 -21.54
CA SER A 690 34.75 -40.90 -22.02
C SER A 690 34.03 -39.65 -22.52
N LEU A 691 32.87 -39.84 -23.19
CA LEU A 691 31.90 -38.77 -23.47
C LEU A 691 31.24 -38.24 -22.18
N ASP A 692 30.98 -39.12 -21.21
CA ASP A 692 30.60 -38.74 -19.84
C ASP A 692 31.79 -38.31 -18.99
N ALA A 693 33.06 -38.43 -19.41
CA ALA A 693 34.26 -38.03 -18.63
C ALA A 693 34.65 -36.57 -18.84
N ALA A 694 34.32 -36.01 -20.01
CA ALA A 694 34.05 -34.58 -20.11
C ALA A 694 32.99 -34.15 -19.08
N GLY A 695 32.04 -35.04 -18.76
CA GLY A 695 31.05 -34.89 -17.71
C GLY A 695 31.43 -35.42 -16.31
N LYS A 696 32.52 -36.21 -16.12
CA LYS A 696 32.89 -36.86 -14.84
C LYS A 696 34.03 -36.19 -14.11
N GLY A 697 34.93 -35.49 -14.81
CA GLY A 697 35.70 -34.44 -14.13
C GLY A 697 34.74 -33.41 -13.52
N VAL A 698 33.69 -33.08 -14.29
CA VAL A 698 32.58 -32.23 -13.84
C VAL A 698 31.68 -32.93 -12.81
N ARG A 699 31.39 -34.24 -12.90
CA ARG A 699 30.56 -34.98 -11.92
C ARG A 699 31.28 -35.40 -10.65
N GLU A 700 32.59 -35.58 -10.60
CA GLU A 700 33.32 -35.78 -9.33
C GLU A 700 33.48 -34.44 -8.61
N ILE A 701 33.76 -33.35 -9.34
CA ILE A 701 33.63 -31.98 -8.80
C ILE A 701 32.20 -31.77 -8.28
N ILE A 702 31.16 -32.03 -9.09
CA ILE A 702 29.75 -31.85 -8.72
C ILE A 702 29.30 -32.84 -7.65
N SER A 703 29.82 -34.06 -7.56
CA SER A 703 29.42 -35.05 -6.54
C SER A 703 30.04 -34.74 -5.18
N ASP A 704 31.29 -34.27 -5.13
CA ASP A 704 31.90 -33.77 -3.88
C ASP A 704 31.39 -32.36 -3.51
N LEU A 705 30.94 -31.54 -4.48
CA LEU A 705 30.20 -30.30 -4.25
C LEU A 705 28.76 -30.56 -3.77
N ASN A 706 28.07 -31.56 -4.32
CA ASN A 706 26.69 -31.94 -3.97
C ASN A 706 26.62 -32.75 -2.66
N GLY A 707 27.72 -33.40 -2.27
CA GLY A 707 27.87 -34.03 -0.96
C GLY A 707 28.18 -33.02 0.15
N LYS A 708 28.51 -31.77 -0.21
CA LYS A 708 28.60 -30.63 0.71
C LYS A 708 27.33 -29.80 0.60
N SER A 709 26.91 -29.17 1.69
CA SER A 709 25.77 -28.24 1.66
C SER A 709 25.99 -27.14 0.61
N ASP A 710 24.90 -26.70 -0.02
CA ASP A 710 24.88 -25.62 -1.01
C ASP A 710 25.70 -24.42 -0.49
N LEU A 711 26.58 -23.90 -1.33
CA LEU A 711 27.25 -22.62 -1.07
C LEU A 711 26.22 -21.52 -1.33
N SER A 712 25.40 -21.20 -0.33
CA SER A 712 24.65 -19.96 -0.35
C SER A 712 25.61 -18.84 0.01
N LEU A 713 25.77 -17.86 -0.89
CA LEU A 713 26.20 -16.54 -0.45
C LEU A 713 25.23 -16.13 0.67
N PRO A 714 25.70 -15.77 1.88
CA PRO A 714 24.78 -15.20 2.84
C PRO A 714 24.16 -13.99 2.13
N TYR A 715 22.83 -13.98 1.99
CA TYR A 715 22.13 -12.73 1.72
C TYR A 715 22.02 -12.05 3.08
N LEU A 716 22.12 -10.73 3.11
CA LEU A 716 21.63 -9.99 4.28
C LEU A 716 20.16 -10.38 4.43
N SER A 717 19.86 -11.14 5.48
CA SER A 717 18.55 -11.75 5.68
C SER A 717 17.44 -10.70 5.65
N ASN A 718 16.19 -11.11 5.46
CA ASN A 718 15.04 -10.21 5.65
C ASN A 718 15.12 -9.48 7.02
N ASP A 719 15.73 -10.13 8.02
CA ASP A 719 15.99 -9.54 9.34
C ASP A 719 17.01 -8.38 9.30
N PHE A 720 17.99 -8.38 8.39
CA PHE A 720 18.91 -7.24 8.25
C PHE A 720 18.18 -6.00 7.75
N HIS A 721 17.32 -6.15 6.74
CA HIS A 721 16.49 -5.04 6.23
C HIS A 721 15.52 -4.54 7.31
N VAL A 722 14.84 -5.44 8.02
CA VAL A 722 13.97 -5.10 9.16
C VAL A 722 14.75 -4.35 10.26
N ARG A 723 15.99 -4.73 10.53
CA ARG A 723 16.85 -4.11 11.57
C ARG A 723 17.39 -2.73 11.17
N THR A 724 17.74 -2.54 9.90
CA THR A 724 18.11 -1.21 9.38
C THR A 724 16.91 -0.25 9.42
N ASN A 725 15.71 -0.76 9.12
CA ASN A 725 14.47 0.01 9.22
C ASN A 725 14.13 0.36 10.66
N SER A 726 14.24 -0.62 11.56
CA SER A 726 14.07 -0.45 13.00
C SER A 726 15.06 0.59 13.51
N LEU A 727 16.33 0.56 13.08
CA LEU A 727 17.32 1.57 13.42
C LEU A 727 16.90 2.98 13.01
N ASN A 728 16.50 3.19 11.75
CA ASN A 728 16.04 4.51 11.28
C ASN A 728 14.82 5.01 12.06
N SER A 729 13.89 4.11 12.34
CA SER A 729 12.67 4.41 13.11
C SER A 729 13.00 4.78 14.57
N ASN A 730 13.90 4.04 15.20
CA ASN A 730 14.37 4.34 16.55
C ASN A 730 15.09 5.71 16.59
N MET A 731 15.84 6.05 15.53
CA MET A 731 16.49 7.36 15.39
C MET A 731 15.47 8.51 15.24
N GLN A 732 14.39 8.30 14.47
CA GLN A 732 13.28 9.25 14.39
C GLN A 732 12.57 9.38 15.75
N GLY A 733 12.30 8.27 16.44
CA GLY A 733 11.73 8.28 17.79
C GLY A 733 12.58 9.04 18.81
N ILE A 734 13.91 8.99 18.72
CA ILE A 734 14.81 9.84 19.52
C ILE A 734 14.63 11.32 19.16
N SER A 735 14.64 11.66 17.87
CA SER A 735 14.47 13.03 17.38
C SER A 735 13.18 13.66 17.87
N ASP A 736 12.04 12.99 17.65
CA ASP A 736 10.71 13.48 18.01
C ASP A 736 10.62 13.73 19.52
N ASN A 737 11.13 12.79 20.32
CA ASN A 737 11.12 12.93 21.79
C ASN A 737 12.08 13.98 22.33
N LEU A 738 13.21 14.25 21.65
CA LEU A 738 14.07 15.41 21.96
C LEU A 738 13.38 16.73 21.61
N GLY A 739 12.60 16.77 20.52
CA GLY A 739 11.74 17.91 20.16
C GLY A 739 10.71 18.21 21.26
N PHE A 740 9.96 17.19 21.70
CA PHE A 740 8.98 17.33 22.78
C PHE A 740 9.63 17.68 24.14
N LEU A 741 10.81 17.13 24.42
CA LEU A 741 11.62 17.52 25.59
C LEU A 741 11.91 19.02 25.60
N ASN A 742 12.36 19.58 24.47
CA ASN A 742 12.67 21.00 24.35
C ASN A 742 11.46 21.90 24.65
N GLN A 743 10.25 21.50 24.24
CA GLN A 743 9.02 22.24 24.54
C GLN A 743 8.65 22.19 26.03
N GLU A 744 8.95 21.09 26.71
CA GLU A 744 8.63 20.86 28.13
C GLU A 744 9.64 21.51 29.09
N MET A 745 10.80 21.95 28.59
CA MET A 745 11.92 22.49 29.38
C MET A 745 11.75 23.94 29.88
N GLY A 746 10.62 24.61 29.62
CA GLY A 746 10.37 26.05 29.84
C GLY A 746 10.51 26.64 31.26
N GLY A 747 11.16 25.94 32.20
CA GLY A 747 11.48 26.44 33.55
C GLY A 747 12.43 25.54 34.37
N SER A 748 13.24 24.68 33.74
CA SER A 748 14.12 23.72 34.45
C SER A 748 15.47 24.33 34.89
N ALA A 749 16.11 23.73 35.89
CA ALA A 749 17.37 24.20 36.49
C ALA A 749 18.58 24.15 35.54
N ASP A 750 19.53 25.07 35.69
CA ASP A 750 20.71 25.28 34.82
C ASP A 750 21.50 24.00 34.49
N THR A 751 21.64 23.07 35.46
CA THR A 751 22.38 21.81 35.27
C THR A 751 21.72 20.89 34.24
N LEU A 752 20.39 20.84 34.23
CA LEU A 752 19.61 20.01 33.31
C LEU A 752 19.64 20.55 31.87
N ILE A 753 19.83 21.87 31.73
CA ILE A 753 19.98 22.53 30.44
C ILE A 753 21.33 22.19 29.81
N GLU A 754 22.39 22.11 30.62
CA GLU A 754 23.73 21.72 30.17
C GLU A 754 23.75 20.26 29.70
N ASP A 755 23.23 19.33 30.52
CA ASP A 755 23.19 17.91 30.17
C ASP A 755 22.33 17.63 28.92
N LEU A 756 21.17 18.29 28.78
CA LEU A 756 20.31 18.15 27.59
C LEU A 756 20.89 18.81 26.35
N SER A 757 21.64 19.90 26.51
CA SER A 757 22.42 20.49 25.42
C SER A 757 23.47 19.49 24.91
N ASP A 758 24.13 18.78 25.82
CA ASP A 758 25.12 17.76 25.45
C ASP A 758 24.48 16.56 24.74
N VAL A 759 23.31 16.08 25.22
CA VAL A 759 22.51 15.06 24.53
C VAL A 759 22.13 15.51 23.11
N ASN A 760 21.62 16.73 22.96
CA ASN A 760 21.22 17.27 21.65
C ASN A 760 22.41 17.46 20.70
N ASN A 761 23.54 17.94 21.22
CA ASN A 761 24.78 18.08 20.44
C ASN A 761 25.29 16.71 19.95
N GLN A 762 25.24 15.70 20.81
CA GLN A 762 25.65 14.35 20.44
C GLN A 762 24.69 13.71 19.43
N PHE A 763 23.38 13.93 19.55
CA PHE A 763 22.39 13.51 18.55
C PHE A 763 22.62 14.19 17.19
N ASN A 764 22.88 15.51 17.17
CA ASN A 764 23.21 16.21 15.93
C ASN A 764 24.49 15.68 15.27
N LYS A 765 25.50 15.31 16.07
CA LYS A 765 26.72 14.69 15.58
C LYS A 765 26.46 13.30 14.97
N LEU A 766 25.58 12.51 15.60
CA LEU A 766 25.11 11.22 15.07
C LEU A 766 24.46 11.44 13.69
N MET A 767 23.54 12.40 13.57
CA MET A 767 22.90 12.73 12.29
C MET A 767 23.90 13.17 11.23
N LEU A 768 24.89 13.99 11.58
CA LEU A 768 25.96 14.40 10.65
C LEU A 768 26.80 13.23 10.16
N ILE A 769 27.09 12.23 11.00
CA ILE A 769 27.83 11.03 10.58
C ILE A 769 27.00 10.22 9.57
N ILE A 770 25.69 10.07 9.81
CA ILE A 770 24.78 9.42 8.88
C ILE A 770 24.72 10.21 7.55
N THR A 771 24.70 11.54 7.61
CA THR A 771 24.74 12.39 6.41
C THR A 771 26.09 12.29 5.65
N ASP A 772 27.22 12.38 6.35
CA ASP A 772 28.57 12.32 5.75
C ASP A 772 28.84 10.93 5.13
N ALA A 773 28.33 9.87 5.77
CA ALA A 773 28.32 8.51 5.26
C ALA A 773 27.63 8.36 3.91
N ILE A 774 26.49 9.06 3.75
CA ILE A 774 25.67 9.07 2.54
C ILE A 774 26.39 9.89 1.45
N ASP A 775 26.98 11.03 1.80
CA ASP A 775 27.75 11.88 0.88
C ASP A 775 29.01 11.16 0.33
N GLY A 776 29.69 10.36 1.17
CA GLY A 776 30.87 9.60 0.77
C GLY A 776 30.60 8.43 -0.19
N ALA A 777 29.38 7.87 -0.20
CA ALA A 777 28.97 6.80 -1.12
C ALA A 777 28.65 7.31 -2.53
N LEU A 778 28.50 8.62 -2.72
CA LEU A 778 27.97 9.26 -3.92
C LEU A 778 29.00 10.05 -4.75
N ASP A 779 30.30 9.92 -4.45
CA ASP A 779 31.37 10.69 -5.13
C ASP A 779 31.68 10.18 -6.57
N THR A 780 30.70 9.53 -7.23
CA THR A 780 30.72 9.19 -8.67
C THR A 780 29.56 9.91 -9.38
N ASP A 781 29.73 11.22 -9.56
CA ASP A 781 29.13 12.08 -10.60
C ASP A 781 27.64 11.87 -10.98
N TYR A 782 26.70 12.49 -10.24
CA TYR A 782 25.37 12.83 -10.79
C TYR A 782 24.85 14.15 -10.21
N THR A 783 24.51 15.07 -11.12
CA THR A 783 23.95 16.41 -10.83
C THR A 783 22.42 16.41 -10.81
N THR A 784 21.79 15.30 -10.36
CA THR A 784 20.33 15.14 -10.26
C THR A 784 19.92 14.32 -9.04
N VAL A 785 19.61 15.02 -7.95
CA VAL A 785 18.29 15.07 -7.27
C VAL A 785 17.41 13.80 -7.41
N PHE A 786 17.12 13.13 -6.27
CA PHE A 786 16.06 12.14 -5.97
C PHE A 786 15.63 11.17 -7.10
N GLU A 787 15.76 9.85 -6.92
CA GLU A 787 15.16 8.83 -7.80
C GLU A 787 13.97 8.15 -7.08
N ASP A 788 12.73 8.57 -7.41
CA ASP A 788 11.50 7.89 -6.96
C ASP A 788 11.28 6.65 -7.84
N ASN A 789 11.58 5.47 -7.30
CA ASN A 789 11.42 4.18 -7.98
C ASN A 789 10.06 3.53 -7.66
N SER A 790 9.12 4.25 -7.04
CA SER A 790 7.79 3.71 -6.70
C SER A 790 7.07 3.16 -7.92
N ASP A 791 7.24 3.79 -9.08
CA ASP A 791 6.58 3.40 -10.32
C ASP A 791 7.04 2.02 -10.83
N ASP A 792 8.33 1.70 -10.71
CA ASP A 792 8.93 0.44 -11.20
C ASP A 792 8.46 -0.78 -10.39
N VAL A 793 8.10 -0.59 -9.13
CA VAL A 793 7.72 -1.65 -8.18
C VAL A 793 6.27 -1.54 -7.68
N ALA A 794 5.47 -0.61 -8.22
CA ALA A 794 4.14 -0.25 -7.70
C ALA A 794 3.21 -1.46 -7.51
N LEU A 795 3.30 -2.46 -8.40
CA LEU A 795 2.43 -3.65 -8.38
C LEU A 795 2.91 -4.76 -7.44
N THR A 796 4.14 -4.73 -6.94
CA THR A 796 4.74 -5.82 -6.15
C THR A 796 5.32 -5.38 -4.81
N SER A 797 5.54 -4.09 -4.60
CA SER A 797 6.09 -3.55 -3.35
C SER A 797 5.15 -3.76 -2.17
N VAL A 798 5.77 -3.95 -1.01
CA VAL A 798 5.13 -3.96 0.32
C VAL A 798 5.60 -2.76 1.16
N ASP A 799 6.78 -2.21 0.87
CA ASP A 799 7.36 -1.10 1.62
C ASP A 799 6.59 0.19 1.32
N GLY A 800 6.21 0.96 2.35
CA GLY A 800 5.51 2.24 2.21
C GLY A 800 4.24 2.14 1.37
N THR A 801 3.50 1.02 1.50
CA THR A 801 2.40 0.69 0.60
C THR A 801 1.08 0.56 1.36
N VAL A 802 0.06 1.29 0.91
CA VAL A 802 -1.34 1.09 1.30
C VAL A 802 -2.05 0.42 0.14
N ALA A 803 -2.52 -0.81 0.33
CA ALA A 803 -3.09 -1.63 -0.71
C ALA A 803 -4.45 -2.23 -0.34
N ASP A 804 -5.29 -2.42 -1.37
CA ASP A 804 -6.51 -3.24 -1.31
C ASP A 804 -7.47 -2.86 -0.16
N SER A 805 -7.41 -1.60 0.28
CA SER A 805 -8.14 -1.10 1.45
C SER A 805 -9.34 -0.26 1.05
N VAL A 806 -10.36 -0.22 1.92
CA VAL A 806 -11.65 0.38 1.60
C VAL A 806 -12.06 1.37 2.69
N ASN A 807 -12.35 2.61 2.29
CA ASN A 807 -13.04 3.56 3.16
C ASN A 807 -14.51 3.67 2.77
N ASN A 808 -15.40 3.36 3.72
CA ASN A 808 -16.85 3.57 3.59
C ASN A 808 -17.33 4.73 4.47
N ALA A 809 -16.50 5.23 5.38
CA ALA A 809 -16.90 6.24 6.36
C ALA A 809 -16.73 7.68 5.86
N ARG A 810 -17.45 8.60 6.50
CA ARG A 810 -17.28 10.04 6.29
C ARG A 810 -15.99 10.55 6.93
N ILE A 811 -15.38 11.54 6.29
CA ILE A 811 -14.10 12.13 6.68
C ILE A 811 -14.22 13.64 6.61
N GLU A 812 -13.81 14.32 7.68
CA GLU A 812 -13.83 15.78 7.76
C GLU A 812 -12.51 16.35 8.26
N GLY A 813 -12.00 17.37 7.57
CA GLY A 813 -10.81 18.10 8.02
C GLY A 813 -10.73 19.52 7.48
N ASP A 814 -9.66 20.25 7.81
CA ASP A 814 -9.47 21.60 7.27
C ASP A 814 -8.68 21.59 5.98
N THR A 815 -7.59 20.81 5.87
CA THR A 815 -6.71 20.76 4.70
C THR A 815 -6.14 19.35 4.55
N ASP A 816 -5.76 18.99 3.32
CA ASP A 816 -5.14 17.70 3.00
C ASP A 816 -6.04 16.53 3.44
N VAL A 817 -7.29 16.57 2.96
CA VAL A 817 -8.35 15.66 3.38
C VAL A 817 -8.68 14.69 2.25
N SER A 818 -8.69 13.38 2.54
CA SER A 818 -8.98 12.38 1.53
C SER A 818 -9.59 11.08 2.03
N GLY A 819 -10.10 10.26 1.11
CA GLY A 819 -10.68 8.95 1.40
C GLY A 819 -9.68 7.87 1.83
N ILE A 820 -8.42 7.94 1.38
CA ILE A 820 -7.41 6.91 1.68
C ILE A 820 -6.23 7.50 2.45
N ALA A 821 -5.45 8.39 1.85
CA ALA A 821 -4.28 9.03 2.46
C ALA A 821 -4.42 10.56 2.44
N GLY A 822 -4.47 11.24 3.58
CA GLY A 822 -4.59 12.71 3.61
C GLY A 822 -3.47 13.39 2.79
N ALA A 823 -2.24 13.00 3.09
CA ALA A 823 -1.05 13.38 2.32
C ALA A 823 -0.13 12.19 2.01
N MET A 824 0.60 12.29 0.89
CA MET A 824 1.72 11.41 0.53
C MET A 824 3.00 12.24 0.43
N GLY A 825 3.87 12.13 1.43
CA GLY A 825 5.07 12.95 1.53
C GLY A 825 5.70 12.94 2.92
N ILE A 826 6.83 13.63 3.07
CA ILE A 826 7.50 13.84 4.35
C ILE A 826 7.17 15.27 4.82
N GLU A 827 6.40 15.40 5.88
CA GLU A 827 6.16 16.69 6.52
C GLU A 827 7.06 16.90 7.74
N TYR A 828 7.68 18.07 7.81
CA TYR A 828 8.50 18.45 8.96
C TYR A 828 7.63 19.18 10.00
N GLU A 829 7.56 18.66 11.24
CA GLU A 829 6.77 19.24 12.35
C GLU A 829 7.11 20.71 12.69
N PHE A 830 8.18 21.28 12.14
CA PHE A 830 8.53 22.69 12.30
C PHE A 830 7.77 23.65 11.36
N ASP A 831 6.98 23.15 10.41
CA ASP A 831 6.22 23.96 9.45
C ASP A 831 4.71 23.62 9.43
N LEU A 832 4.10 23.67 10.62
CA LEU A 832 2.70 23.31 10.91
C LEU A 832 1.61 24.10 10.14
N GLU A 833 1.96 25.05 9.27
CA GLU A 833 1.02 25.73 8.36
C GLU A 833 1.61 26.05 6.97
N SER A 834 2.81 25.57 6.60
CA SER A 834 3.54 26.02 5.38
C SER A 834 3.74 27.55 5.27
N ASP A 835 3.44 28.30 6.34
CA ASP A 835 3.46 29.77 6.39
C ASP A 835 4.76 30.32 7.01
N VAL A 836 5.70 29.43 7.36
CA VAL A 836 7.05 29.82 7.79
C VAL A 836 8.06 29.14 6.89
N THR A 837 8.19 29.63 5.66
CA THR A 837 9.44 30.28 5.22
C THR A 837 9.33 30.84 3.80
N GLY A 838 9.77 32.08 3.62
CA GLY A 838 10.31 32.56 2.34
C GLY A 838 11.68 31.93 2.05
N ILE A 839 11.87 30.66 2.38
CA ILE A 839 13.08 29.87 2.13
C ILE A 839 12.64 28.72 1.24
N SER A 840 12.56 29.03 -0.06
CA SER A 840 12.48 28.04 -1.12
C SER A 840 13.77 27.22 -1.31
N ASP A 841 14.74 27.30 -0.39
CA ASP A 841 16.15 26.94 -0.69
C ASP A 841 16.93 26.20 0.41
N THR A 842 16.28 25.59 1.39
CA THR A 842 16.96 24.60 2.25
C THR A 842 16.21 23.29 2.28
N LYS A 843 16.10 22.67 1.10
CA LYS A 843 16.05 21.22 1.00
C LYS A 843 17.39 20.71 1.54
N LEU A 844 17.41 20.27 2.79
CA LEU A 844 18.42 19.27 3.19
C LEU A 844 18.14 18.08 2.27
N ASN A 845 19.10 17.82 1.39
CA ASN A 845 19.06 16.78 0.38
C ASN A 845 19.85 15.57 0.93
N PRO A 846 19.19 14.55 1.49
CA PRO A 846 19.75 13.21 1.48
C PRO A 846 19.17 12.43 0.30
N THR A 847 20.03 11.66 -0.35
CA THR A 847 19.68 10.75 -1.44
C THR A 847 18.91 9.56 -0.87
N TYR A 848 17.63 9.45 -1.19
CA TYR A 848 16.77 8.36 -0.76
C TYR A 848 16.11 7.68 -1.95
N LEU A 849 16.19 6.35 -2.02
CA LEU A 849 15.21 5.55 -2.75
C LEU A 849 13.92 5.57 -1.94
N THR A 850 12.94 6.34 -2.40
CA THR A 850 11.64 6.47 -1.71
C THR A 850 10.61 5.56 -2.36
N LYS A 851 9.86 4.81 -1.53
CA LYS A 851 8.69 4.05 -1.98
C LYS A 851 7.47 4.54 -1.21
N CYS A 852 6.52 5.18 -1.89
CA CYS A 852 5.22 5.52 -1.32
C CYS A 852 4.13 5.15 -2.33
N ILE A 853 3.33 4.13 -2.04
CA ILE A 853 2.42 3.54 -3.04
C ILE A 853 1.01 3.43 -2.46
N LEU A 854 0.03 3.97 -3.17
CA LEU A 854 -1.38 3.67 -2.96
C LEU A 854 -1.86 2.77 -4.10
N ARG A 855 -2.23 1.52 -3.81
CA ARG A 855 -2.61 0.52 -4.80
C ARG A 855 -4.00 -0.07 -4.55
N SER A 856 -4.87 -0.10 -5.55
CA SER A 856 -6.13 -0.86 -5.47
C SER A 856 -7.02 -0.49 -4.27
N ASN A 857 -6.94 0.77 -3.82
CA ASN A 857 -7.75 1.27 -2.72
C ASN A 857 -9.06 1.86 -3.24
N ILE A 858 -10.12 1.74 -2.45
CA ILE A 858 -11.46 2.20 -2.85
C ILE A 858 -12.02 3.15 -1.80
N ASN A 859 -12.36 4.37 -2.21
CA ASN A 859 -13.17 5.27 -1.39
C ASN A 859 -14.64 5.26 -1.84
N ARG A 860 -15.54 5.02 -0.90
CA ARG A 860 -17.00 5.20 -1.04
C ARG A 860 -17.55 6.26 -0.08
N GLY A 861 -16.77 6.64 0.92
CA GLY A 861 -17.17 7.60 1.95
C GLY A 861 -17.21 9.05 1.47
N TYR A 862 -18.03 9.86 2.15
CA TYR A 862 -18.10 11.31 1.92
C TYR A 862 -16.89 12.03 2.53
N ILE A 863 -16.24 12.89 1.74
CA ILE A 863 -15.08 13.67 2.13
C ILE A 863 -15.46 15.15 2.15
N ARG A 864 -15.22 15.80 3.30
CA ARG A 864 -15.44 17.24 3.49
C ARG A 864 -14.16 17.91 3.97
N SER A 865 -13.75 18.95 3.25
CA SER A 865 -12.65 19.83 3.64
C SER A 865 -13.16 21.26 3.83
N GLU A 866 -12.64 22.00 4.80
CA GLU A 866 -12.92 23.43 4.92
C GLU A 866 -12.03 24.29 3.98
N LYS A 867 -10.82 23.81 3.66
CA LYS A 867 -9.81 24.46 2.81
C LYS A 867 -9.32 23.52 1.70
N SER A 868 -8.12 23.77 1.18
CA SER A 868 -7.58 23.19 -0.04
C SER A 868 -7.15 21.73 0.08
N TYR A 869 -6.80 21.13 -1.06
CA TYR A 869 -6.21 19.78 -1.18
C TYR A 869 -7.16 18.68 -0.74
N CYS A 870 -8.32 18.61 -1.40
CA CYS A 870 -9.35 17.63 -1.11
C CYS A 870 -9.41 16.59 -2.24
N GLY A 871 -9.22 15.30 -1.93
CA GLY A 871 -9.25 14.28 -2.97
C GLY A 871 -9.87 12.95 -2.54
N GLY A 872 -10.34 12.15 -3.49
CA GLY A 872 -11.00 10.88 -3.17
C GLY A 872 -10.07 9.82 -2.60
N VAL A 873 -8.81 9.80 -3.05
CA VAL A 873 -7.78 8.84 -2.63
C VAL A 873 -6.66 9.55 -1.91
N THR A 874 -6.18 10.68 -2.43
CA THR A 874 -5.13 11.48 -1.79
C THR A 874 -5.46 12.98 -1.82
N GLY A 875 -5.18 13.70 -0.74
CA GLY A 875 -5.38 15.15 -0.72
C GLY A 875 -4.23 15.83 -1.46
N MET A 876 -3.04 15.74 -0.88
CA MET A 876 -1.78 16.21 -1.45
C MET A 876 -0.83 15.04 -1.72
N GLN A 877 -0.45 14.86 -2.98
CA GLN A 877 0.56 13.88 -3.38
C GLN A 877 1.84 14.60 -3.79
N GLU A 878 2.80 14.70 -2.87
CA GLU A 878 4.11 15.27 -3.14
C GLU A 878 5.06 14.24 -3.78
N MET A 879 4.98 12.98 -3.34
CA MET A 879 5.85 11.89 -3.76
C MET A 879 5.06 10.59 -3.93
N GLY A 880 5.65 9.60 -4.62
CA GLY A 880 5.08 8.26 -4.73
C GLY A 880 4.08 8.08 -5.87
N THR A 881 3.49 6.89 -5.97
CA THR A 881 2.60 6.48 -7.06
C THR A 881 1.21 6.09 -6.56
N VAL A 882 0.17 6.64 -7.19
CA VAL A 882 -1.22 6.22 -6.99
C VAL A 882 -1.65 5.37 -8.18
N ILE A 883 -1.99 4.11 -7.96
CA ILE A 883 -2.29 3.15 -9.01
C ILE A 883 -3.53 2.30 -8.72
N LEU A 884 -4.36 2.05 -9.73
CA LEU A 884 -5.54 1.18 -9.63
C LEU A 884 -6.53 1.59 -8.53
N CYS A 885 -6.49 2.83 -8.08
CA CYS A 885 -7.37 3.31 -7.01
C CYS A 885 -8.69 3.84 -7.58
N GLU A 886 -9.74 3.73 -6.79
CA GLU A 886 -11.10 4.05 -7.19
C GLU A 886 -11.78 4.99 -6.19
N ASN A 887 -12.54 5.95 -6.71
CA ASN A 887 -13.40 6.80 -5.88
C ASN A 887 -14.84 6.86 -6.39
N TYR A 888 -15.77 6.68 -5.47
CA TYR A 888 -17.22 6.78 -5.68
C TYR A 888 -17.89 7.75 -4.72
N GLY A 889 -17.18 8.17 -3.67
CA GLY A 889 -17.69 9.06 -2.64
C GLY A 889 -17.74 10.51 -3.11
N LYS A 890 -18.65 11.29 -2.50
CA LYS A 890 -18.73 12.75 -2.70
C LYS A 890 -17.50 13.42 -2.08
N ILE A 891 -17.00 14.47 -2.74
CA ILE A 891 -15.90 15.31 -2.27
C ILE A 891 -16.37 16.76 -2.29
N SER A 892 -16.27 17.44 -1.15
CA SER A 892 -16.68 18.84 -1.02
C SER A 892 -15.65 19.65 -0.26
N SER A 893 -15.21 20.76 -0.83
CA SER A 893 -14.40 21.77 -0.16
C SER A 893 -15.20 23.07 0.00
N ALA A 894 -15.33 23.57 1.24
CA ALA A 894 -16.16 24.74 1.53
C ALA A 894 -15.55 26.06 1.03
N SER A 895 -14.23 26.20 1.10
CA SER A 895 -13.53 27.42 0.67
C SER A 895 -12.17 27.18 0.00
N GLY A 896 -11.81 25.91 -0.22
CA GLY A 896 -10.52 25.49 -0.72
C GLY A 896 -10.42 25.36 -2.23
N ASP A 897 -9.18 25.38 -2.67
CA ASP A 897 -8.76 25.10 -4.04
C ASP A 897 -8.23 23.66 -4.14
N TYR A 898 -8.07 23.13 -5.35
CA TYR A 898 -7.52 21.78 -5.62
C TYR A 898 -8.42 20.65 -5.11
N VAL A 899 -9.51 20.42 -5.83
CA VAL A 899 -10.45 19.32 -5.55
C VAL A 899 -10.39 18.31 -6.69
N GLY A 900 -10.17 17.03 -6.38
CA GLY A 900 -10.14 16.00 -7.43
C GLY A 900 -10.66 14.63 -7.04
N GLY A 901 -11.32 13.95 -7.97
CA GLY A 901 -11.91 12.62 -7.73
C GLY A 901 -10.93 11.57 -7.20
N ILE A 902 -9.65 11.63 -7.56
CA ILE A 902 -8.58 10.78 -7.01
C ILE A 902 -7.62 11.61 -6.16
N ALA A 903 -7.08 12.69 -6.71
CA ALA A 903 -6.09 13.54 -6.03
C ALA A 903 -6.54 14.99 -5.98
N GLY A 904 -6.42 15.67 -4.84
CA GLY A 904 -6.60 17.13 -4.78
C GLY A 904 -5.53 17.83 -5.62
N GLN A 905 -4.28 17.70 -5.21
CA GLN A 905 -3.10 18.07 -6.01
C GLN A 905 -2.14 16.89 -6.10
N SER A 906 -1.60 16.66 -7.29
CA SER A 906 -0.56 15.66 -7.54
C SER A 906 0.66 16.28 -8.22
N LEU A 907 1.80 16.17 -7.54
CA LEU A 907 3.13 16.50 -8.03
C LEU A 907 3.89 15.27 -8.55
N SER A 908 3.23 14.11 -8.56
CA SER A 908 3.82 12.83 -8.95
C SER A 908 2.86 12.07 -9.89
N THR A 909 2.92 10.74 -9.87
CA THR A 909 2.31 9.86 -10.86
C THR A 909 0.98 9.27 -10.39
N ILE A 910 -0.06 9.36 -11.25
CA ILE A 910 -1.38 8.72 -11.11
C ILE A 910 -1.61 7.81 -12.33
N LYS A 911 -1.94 6.53 -12.10
CA LYS A 911 -2.05 5.50 -13.15
C LYS A 911 -3.25 4.58 -12.97
N ASN A 912 -3.96 4.28 -14.05
CA ASN A 912 -5.06 3.29 -14.04
C ASN A 912 -6.13 3.54 -12.96
N CYS A 913 -6.34 4.80 -12.57
CA CYS A 913 -7.30 5.15 -11.52
C CYS A 913 -8.66 5.49 -12.13
N SER A 914 -9.72 5.25 -11.36
CA SER A 914 -11.10 5.46 -11.83
C SER A 914 -11.93 6.25 -10.83
N ALA A 915 -12.60 7.30 -11.29
CA ALA A 915 -13.47 8.10 -10.43
C ALA A 915 -14.88 8.24 -11.03
N SER A 916 -15.89 7.93 -10.23
CA SER A 916 -17.29 8.29 -10.49
C SER A 916 -17.83 8.95 -9.24
N SER A 917 -17.43 10.19 -9.01
CA SER A 917 -17.71 10.95 -7.79
C SER A 917 -18.43 12.26 -8.09
N ILE A 918 -18.87 12.90 -7.02
CA ILE A 918 -19.43 14.25 -7.04
C ILE A 918 -18.37 15.18 -6.47
N GLU A 919 -17.99 16.21 -7.20
CA GLU A 919 -16.95 17.15 -6.79
C GLU A 919 -17.52 18.57 -6.61
N SER A 920 -17.13 19.22 -5.52
CA SER A 920 -17.51 20.61 -5.23
C SER A 920 -16.33 21.33 -4.57
N GLY A 921 -15.96 22.50 -5.09
CA GLY A 921 -14.84 23.29 -4.60
C GLY A 921 -14.77 24.67 -5.25
N ARG A 922 -13.70 25.42 -4.96
CA ARG A 922 -13.54 26.77 -5.51
C ARG A 922 -12.79 26.77 -6.84
N THR A 923 -11.46 26.65 -6.82
CA THR A 923 -10.62 26.70 -8.02
C THR A 923 -9.84 25.40 -8.20
N TYR A 924 -9.60 24.98 -9.44
CA TYR A 924 -8.90 23.73 -9.79
C TYR A 924 -9.69 22.49 -9.39
N VAL A 925 -10.82 22.25 -10.07
CA VAL A 925 -11.72 21.13 -9.81
C VAL A 925 -11.66 20.13 -10.97
N GLY A 926 -11.33 18.87 -10.64
CA GLY A 926 -11.08 17.82 -11.62
C GLY A 926 -11.75 16.49 -11.31
N GLY A 927 -12.19 15.75 -12.34
CA GLY A 927 -12.73 14.39 -12.12
C GLY A 927 -11.70 13.35 -11.66
N ILE A 928 -10.41 13.52 -11.97
CA ILE A 928 -9.30 12.69 -11.45
C ILE A 928 -8.41 13.51 -10.52
N ALA A 929 -7.91 14.64 -11.01
CA ALA A 929 -6.99 15.48 -10.25
C ALA A 929 -7.42 16.94 -10.25
N GLY A 930 -7.44 17.64 -9.11
CA GLY A 930 -7.65 19.09 -9.12
C GLY A 930 -6.54 19.79 -9.93
N LYS A 931 -5.29 19.48 -9.59
CA LYS A 931 -4.11 19.78 -10.40
C LYS A 931 -3.19 18.57 -10.51
N GLY A 932 -2.79 18.21 -11.73
CA GLY A 932 -1.98 17.00 -11.97
C GLY A 932 -0.63 17.25 -12.66
N TYR A 933 0.37 16.46 -12.29
CA TYR A 933 1.68 16.41 -12.93
C TYR A 933 1.78 15.27 -13.95
N GLU A 934 1.62 14.01 -13.53
CA GLU A 934 1.66 12.86 -14.43
C GLU A 934 0.41 11.97 -14.27
N VAL A 935 -0.44 11.93 -15.30
CA VAL A 935 -1.73 11.20 -15.24
C VAL A 935 -1.90 10.31 -16.47
N TYR A 936 -2.02 9.00 -16.24
CA TYR A 936 -2.08 7.99 -17.29
C TYR A 936 -3.24 7.01 -17.13
N ASP A 937 -3.84 6.65 -18.26
CA ASP A 937 -4.76 5.51 -18.38
C ASP A 937 -5.93 5.56 -17.36
N CYS A 938 -6.35 6.77 -16.98
CA CYS A 938 -7.42 6.98 -15.99
C CYS A 938 -8.80 7.12 -16.63
N TYR A 939 -9.83 6.77 -15.87
CA TYR A 939 -11.24 6.81 -16.29
C TYR A 939 -12.10 7.67 -15.37
N ALA A 940 -12.88 8.61 -15.92
CA ALA A 940 -13.72 9.49 -15.11
C ALA A 940 -15.18 9.59 -15.58
N ILE A 941 -16.11 9.61 -14.63
CA ILE A 941 -17.51 10.07 -14.79
C ILE A 941 -17.76 11.16 -13.74
N PRO A 942 -17.28 12.39 -13.99
CA PRO A 942 -17.37 13.48 -13.01
C PRO A 942 -18.81 14.01 -12.90
N ASN A 943 -19.14 14.54 -11.72
CA ASN A 943 -20.31 15.37 -11.50
C ASN A 943 -19.90 16.58 -10.65
N ILE A 944 -19.57 17.68 -11.31
CA ILE A 944 -19.06 18.88 -10.65
C ILE A 944 -20.24 19.82 -10.35
N GLU A 945 -20.64 19.90 -9.08
CA GLU A 945 -21.79 20.71 -8.64
C GLU A 945 -21.43 22.21 -8.52
N GLU A 946 -20.27 22.50 -7.95
CA GLU A 946 -19.80 23.87 -7.69
C GLU A 946 -18.30 23.98 -8.01
N ALA A 947 -17.97 24.95 -8.87
CA ALA A 947 -16.60 25.34 -9.19
C ALA A 947 -16.58 26.75 -9.81
N ASP A 948 -15.67 27.60 -9.34
CA ASP A 948 -15.52 28.98 -9.81
C ASP A 948 -14.69 29.05 -11.10
N ASP A 949 -13.49 28.43 -11.10
CA ASP A 949 -12.50 28.53 -12.18
C ASP A 949 -11.66 27.23 -12.32
N PHE A 950 -11.10 27.00 -13.51
CA PHE A 950 -10.27 25.83 -13.87
C PHE A 950 -10.94 24.48 -13.62
N ILE A 951 -11.81 24.09 -14.55
CA ILE A 951 -12.69 22.91 -14.44
C ILE A 951 -12.35 21.91 -15.55
N GLY A 952 -12.21 20.64 -15.20
CA GLY A 952 -12.03 19.58 -16.18
C GLY A 952 -12.48 18.19 -15.71
N ALA A 953 -12.91 17.38 -16.67
CA ALA A 953 -13.38 16.02 -16.42
C ALA A 953 -12.26 15.05 -16.02
N ILE A 954 -11.00 15.34 -16.40
CA ILE A 954 -9.82 14.63 -15.93
C ILE A 954 -9.07 15.51 -14.94
N ALA A 955 -8.74 16.75 -15.31
CA ALA A 955 -8.04 17.65 -14.40
C ALA A 955 -8.50 19.10 -14.50
N GLY A 956 -8.52 19.80 -13.37
CA GLY A 956 -8.80 21.24 -13.32
C GLY A 956 -7.72 22.05 -14.03
N ASP A 957 -6.45 21.78 -13.73
CA ASP A 957 -5.28 22.34 -14.41
C ASP A 957 -4.10 21.33 -14.43
N ARG A 958 -3.03 21.69 -15.13
CA ARG A 958 -1.82 20.89 -15.29
C ARG A 958 -0.56 21.73 -15.07
N GLU A 959 0.52 21.10 -14.59
CA GLU A 959 1.81 21.78 -14.48
C GLU A 959 2.46 22.05 -15.84
N ASP A 960 3.33 23.06 -15.95
CA ASP A 960 3.95 23.49 -17.22
C ASP A 960 4.72 22.37 -17.96
N ASN A 961 5.25 21.39 -17.21
CA ASN A 961 5.99 20.22 -17.72
C ASN A 961 5.27 18.88 -17.45
N SER A 962 3.96 18.92 -17.27
CA SER A 962 3.13 17.73 -16.99
C SER A 962 2.96 16.77 -18.17
N VAL A 963 2.72 15.50 -17.88
CA VAL A 963 2.47 14.45 -18.87
C VAL A 963 1.10 13.82 -18.64
N PHE A 964 0.20 13.99 -19.61
CA PHE A 964 -1.11 13.35 -19.63
C PHE A 964 -1.18 12.41 -20.84
N LYS A 965 -1.54 11.13 -20.65
CA LYS A 965 -1.74 10.18 -21.75
C LYS A 965 -2.90 9.22 -21.48
N ASN A 966 -3.66 8.87 -22.52
CA ASN A 966 -4.68 7.83 -22.50
C ASN A 966 -5.75 7.98 -21.41
N ASN A 967 -6.08 9.20 -20.98
CA ASN A 967 -7.16 9.40 -20.02
C ASN A 967 -8.49 9.59 -20.77
N TYR A 968 -9.53 8.93 -20.28
CA TYR A 968 -10.85 8.93 -20.91
C TYR A 968 -11.94 9.29 -19.92
N PHE A 969 -12.94 10.03 -20.37
CA PHE A 969 -14.06 10.40 -19.50
C PHE A 969 -15.39 10.35 -20.23
N TYR A 970 -16.46 10.12 -19.47
CA TYR A 970 -17.83 10.32 -19.94
C TYR A 970 -18.37 11.63 -19.37
N SER A 971 -19.02 12.42 -20.22
CA SER A 971 -19.60 13.71 -19.87
C SER A 971 -21.01 13.77 -20.44
N TYR A 972 -22.01 13.89 -19.56
CA TYR A 972 -23.41 13.92 -19.98
C TYR A 972 -23.65 15.17 -20.84
N MET A 973 -24.14 14.96 -22.07
CA MET A 973 -24.35 16.01 -23.07
C MET A 973 -23.13 16.90 -23.38
N GLY A 974 -21.92 16.49 -23.00
CA GLY A 974 -20.69 17.26 -23.21
C GLY A 974 -20.58 18.51 -22.33
N GLU A 975 -21.13 18.47 -21.12
CA GLU A 975 -21.07 19.55 -20.12
C GLU A 975 -19.63 19.91 -19.74
N PHE A 976 -18.78 18.90 -19.52
CA PHE A 976 -17.38 19.06 -19.15
C PHE A 976 -16.41 18.70 -20.29
N SER A 977 -15.31 19.44 -20.37
CA SER A 977 -14.12 19.17 -21.21
C SER A 977 -13.02 18.48 -20.41
N GLY A 978 -12.00 17.92 -21.05
CA GLY A 978 -10.98 17.10 -20.39
C GLY A 978 -10.10 17.82 -19.35
N ILE A 979 -9.40 18.89 -19.75
CA ILE A 979 -8.46 19.65 -18.92
C ILE A 979 -8.67 21.15 -19.15
N ASP A 980 -8.94 21.91 -18.09
CA ASP A 980 -9.17 23.36 -18.13
C ASP A 980 -10.03 23.82 -19.32
N GLY A 981 -11.26 23.28 -19.41
CA GLY A 981 -12.19 23.63 -20.49
C GLY A 981 -11.82 23.12 -21.89
N ALA A 982 -10.73 22.36 -22.08
CA ALA A 982 -10.32 21.80 -23.38
C ALA A 982 -10.05 20.29 -23.34
N SER A 983 -10.47 19.57 -24.39
CA SER A 983 -10.19 18.14 -24.56
C SER A 983 -9.08 17.89 -25.57
N TYR A 984 -8.19 16.95 -25.27
CA TYR A 984 -6.98 16.69 -26.06
C TYR A 984 -6.89 15.22 -26.44
N ALA A 985 -6.79 14.96 -27.74
CA ALA A 985 -6.63 13.60 -28.25
C ALA A 985 -5.37 12.93 -27.68
N GLY A 986 -5.48 11.68 -27.25
CA GLY A 986 -4.47 10.85 -26.61
C GLY A 986 -4.08 11.29 -25.21
N LYS A 987 -4.71 12.34 -24.64
CA LYS A 987 -4.38 12.89 -23.32
C LYS A 987 -5.57 12.93 -22.37
N ALA A 988 -6.69 13.50 -22.82
CA ALA A 988 -7.93 13.62 -22.09
C ALA A 988 -9.09 13.64 -23.11
N GLU A 989 -9.64 12.47 -23.40
CA GLU A 989 -10.61 12.25 -24.47
C GLU A 989 -12.01 11.95 -23.95
N PRO A 990 -13.06 12.63 -24.46
CA PRO A 990 -14.43 12.26 -24.16
C PRO A 990 -14.84 11.00 -24.92
N LEU A 991 -15.45 10.04 -24.22
CA LEU A 991 -16.06 8.83 -24.78
C LEU A 991 -17.56 8.79 -24.50
N GLY A 992 -18.31 8.05 -25.33
CA GLY A 992 -19.70 7.71 -25.02
C GLY A 992 -19.76 6.62 -23.94
N TYR A 993 -20.81 6.64 -23.11
CA TYR A 993 -20.96 5.73 -21.97
C TYR A 993 -20.78 4.24 -22.32
N GLU A 994 -21.48 3.76 -23.36
CA GLU A 994 -21.35 2.38 -23.84
C GLU A 994 -19.95 2.01 -24.32
N THR A 995 -19.22 2.97 -24.89
CA THR A 995 -17.82 2.77 -25.32
C THR A 995 -16.90 2.72 -24.13
N LEU A 996 -17.11 3.60 -23.13
CA LEU A 996 -16.35 3.62 -21.89
C LEU A 996 -16.46 2.28 -21.17
N LEU A 997 -17.67 1.72 -21.03
CA LEU A 997 -17.89 0.41 -20.39
C LEU A 997 -17.24 -0.78 -21.14
N GLN A 998 -16.82 -0.61 -22.39
CA GLN A 998 -16.12 -1.64 -23.17
C GLN A 998 -14.59 -1.53 -23.08
N MET A 999 -14.06 -0.47 -22.45
CA MET A 999 -12.63 -0.28 -22.27
C MET A 999 -12.08 -1.27 -21.23
N GLU A 1000 -10.85 -1.73 -21.47
CA GLU A 1000 -10.15 -2.62 -20.55
C GLU A 1000 -9.74 -1.86 -19.27
N GLY A 1001 -10.08 -2.40 -18.10
CA GLY A 1001 -9.75 -1.80 -16.80
C GLY A 1001 -10.81 -0.87 -16.20
N VAL A 1002 -11.96 -0.65 -16.87
CA VAL A 1002 -13.06 0.14 -16.28
C VAL A 1002 -13.79 -0.66 -15.19
N PRO A 1003 -14.00 -0.10 -13.98
CA PRO A 1003 -14.65 -0.80 -12.88
C PRO A 1003 -16.12 -1.13 -13.16
N GLU A 1004 -16.59 -2.28 -12.65
CA GLU A 1004 -18.00 -2.68 -12.74
C GLU A 1004 -18.95 -1.68 -12.07
N ALA A 1005 -18.47 -0.94 -11.07
CA ALA A 1005 -19.24 0.09 -10.38
C ALA A 1005 -19.71 1.21 -11.32
N PHE A 1006 -19.06 1.44 -12.47
CA PHE A 1006 -19.50 2.43 -13.47
C PHE A 1006 -20.83 2.06 -14.14
N LYS A 1007 -21.33 0.83 -13.95
CA LYS A 1007 -22.63 0.37 -14.47
C LYS A 1007 -23.82 0.85 -13.62
N THR A 1008 -23.55 1.33 -12.41
CA THR A 1008 -24.57 1.74 -11.45
C THR A 1008 -24.22 3.10 -10.87
N PHE A 1009 -25.22 3.94 -10.69
CA PHE A 1009 -25.07 5.25 -10.06
C PHE A 1009 -25.79 5.27 -8.72
N THR A 1010 -25.33 6.14 -7.83
CA THR A 1010 -25.90 6.32 -6.50
C THR A 1010 -26.61 7.65 -6.41
N VAL A 1011 -27.80 7.65 -5.79
CA VAL A 1011 -28.52 8.84 -5.36
C VAL A 1011 -28.48 8.88 -3.84
N SER A 1012 -27.77 9.86 -3.29
CA SER A 1012 -27.74 10.11 -1.85
C SER A 1012 -28.80 11.14 -1.48
N PHE A 1013 -29.71 10.76 -0.59
CA PHE A 1013 -30.72 11.67 -0.03
C PHE A 1013 -30.20 12.23 1.28
N THR A 1014 -30.00 13.55 1.37
CA THR A 1014 -29.39 14.18 2.55
C THR A 1014 -30.30 15.24 3.17
N MET A 1015 -30.18 15.45 4.48
CA MET A 1015 -30.85 16.53 5.24
C MET A 1015 -29.92 17.06 6.31
N ASP A 1016 -29.75 18.38 6.39
CA ASP A 1016 -28.80 19.03 7.31
C ASP A 1016 -27.39 18.39 7.25
N ASP A 1017 -26.90 18.16 6.03
CA ASP A 1017 -25.64 17.45 5.73
C ASP A 1017 -25.55 15.99 6.22
N GLN A 1018 -26.63 15.37 6.69
CA GLN A 1018 -26.67 13.94 7.06
C GLN A 1018 -27.34 13.10 5.98
N GLU A 1019 -26.74 11.95 5.65
CA GLU A 1019 -27.34 10.99 4.74
C GLU A 1019 -28.53 10.27 5.39
N ILE A 1020 -29.69 10.34 4.74
CA ILE A 1020 -30.93 9.68 5.14
C ILE A 1020 -31.00 8.28 4.51
N GLU A 1021 -30.76 8.19 3.20
CA GLU A 1021 -30.84 6.96 2.42
C GLU A 1021 -29.97 7.05 1.15
N LEU A 1022 -29.38 5.93 0.74
CA LEU A 1022 -28.61 5.80 -0.48
C LEU A 1022 -29.25 4.77 -1.40
N VAL A 1023 -29.62 5.18 -2.62
CA VAL A 1023 -30.31 4.34 -3.61
C VAL A 1023 -29.39 4.10 -4.81
N SER A 1024 -29.26 2.84 -5.23
CA SER A 1024 -28.47 2.47 -6.42
C SER A 1024 -29.38 2.22 -7.62
N LEU A 1025 -29.05 2.86 -8.75
CA LEU A 1025 -29.81 2.84 -10.00
C LEU A 1025 -28.92 2.49 -11.18
N LYS A 1026 -29.53 2.04 -12.29
CA LYS A 1026 -28.83 1.89 -13.57
C LYS A 1026 -28.87 3.18 -14.39
N TYR A 1027 -27.95 3.29 -15.34
CA TYR A 1027 -27.93 4.40 -16.30
C TYR A 1027 -29.32 4.62 -16.95
N GLY A 1028 -29.82 5.84 -16.85
CA GLY A 1028 -31.08 6.27 -17.45
C GLY A 1028 -32.35 5.94 -16.65
N GLU A 1029 -32.24 5.39 -15.44
CA GLU A 1029 -33.40 5.18 -14.55
C GLU A 1029 -33.86 6.49 -13.86
N ASP A 1030 -35.13 6.52 -13.47
CA ASP A 1030 -35.81 7.67 -12.85
C ASP A 1030 -36.28 7.32 -11.42
N ILE A 1031 -36.28 8.31 -10.51
CA ILE A 1031 -36.97 8.25 -9.21
C ILE A 1031 -38.01 9.36 -9.16
N LEU A 1032 -39.27 9.02 -8.87
CA LEU A 1032 -40.33 10.01 -8.68
C LEU A 1032 -40.26 10.60 -7.27
N LYS A 1033 -40.65 11.86 -7.10
CA LYS A 1033 -40.72 12.54 -5.77
C LYS A 1033 -41.52 11.77 -4.72
N GLU A 1034 -42.50 11.00 -5.15
CA GLU A 1034 -43.37 10.19 -4.29
C GLU A 1034 -42.61 9.03 -3.64
N ASP A 1035 -41.51 8.59 -4.24
CA ASP A 1035 -40.65 7.50 -3.78
C ASP A 1035 -39.44 8.00 -2.97
N PHE A 1036 -39.33 9.31 -2.76
CA PHE A 1036 -38.27 9.88 -1.91
C PHE A 1036 -38.46 9.46 -0.44
N PRO A 1037 -37.37 9.25 0.32
CA PRO A 1037 -37.46 8.90 1.73
C PRO A 1037 -38.25 9.93 2.52
N VAL A 1038 -38.95 9.48 3.57
CA VAL A 1038 -39.66 10.38 4.49
C VAL A 1038 -39.16 10.11 5.91
N PRO A 1039 -38.11 10.83 6.38
CA PRO A 1039 -37.61 10.71 7.75
C PRO A 1039 -38.65 11.18 8.78
N GLU A 1040 -38.50 10.74 10.03
CA GLU A 1040 -39.34 11.20 11.15
C GLU A 1040 -39.03 12.67 11.47
N LEU A 1041 -40.04 13.54 11.45
CA LEU A 1041 -39.90 14.97 11.72
C LEU A 1041 -40.59 15.38 13.04
N PRO A 1042 -40.05 16.40 13.76
CA PRO A 1042 -40.72 16.99 14.91
C PRO A 1042 -42.08 17.60 14.56
N GLU A 1043 -43.00 17.60 15.53
CA GLU A 1043 -44.34 18.19 15.38
C GLU A 1043 -44.25 19.68 14.99
N GLY A 1044 -44.94 20.07 13.91
CA GLY A 1044 -44.92 21.44 13.39
C GLY A 1044 -43.92 21.72 12.25
N TYR A 1045 -43.24 20.68 11.73
CA TYR A 1045 -42.32 20.78 10.60
C TYR A 1045 -42.76 19.92 9.41
N TYR A 1046 -42.28 20.26 8.21
CA TYR A 1046 -42.44 19.47 6.99
C TYR A 1046 -41.15 19.45 6.19
N LEU A 1047 -40.94 18.40 5.40
CA LEU A 1047 -39.78 18.24 4.53
C LEU A 1047 -39.97 18.97 3.21
N LYS A 1048 -38.96 19.72 2.79
CA LYS A 1048 -38.90 20.32 1.45
C LYS A 1048 -37.63 19.83 0.75
N TRP A 1049 -37.82 19.02 -0.28
CA TRP A 1049 -36.75 18.61 -1.19
C TRP A 1049 -36.41 19.75 -2.16
N ASP A 1050 -35.13 19.87 -2.49
CA ASP A 1050 -34.60 20.77 -3.52
C ASP A 1050 -35.01 20.36 -4.94
N GLN A 1051 -35.31 19.07 -5.14
CA GLN A 1051 -35.70 18.49 -6.42
C GLN A 1051 -37.10 17.86 -6.39
N ASP A 1052 -37.75 17.84 -7.56
CA ASP A 1052 -39.09 17.30 -7.78
C ASP A 1052 -39.09 15.87 -8.37
N GLY A 1053 -37.94 15.20 -8.35
CA GLY A 1053 -37.68 13.88 -8.92
C GLY A 1053 -36.25 13.80 -9.46
N VAL A 1054 -35.77 12.58 -9.69
CA VAL A 1054 -34.51 12.30 -10.39
C VAL A 1054 -34.87 11.68 -11.74
N TRP A 1055 -34.31 12.19 -12.84
CA TRP A 1055 -34.64 11.73 -14.19
C TRP A 1055 -33.38 11.39 -14.98
N GLY A 1056 -33.34 10.20 -15.57
CA GLY A 1056 -32.31 9.77 -16.51
C GLY A 1056 -30.91 9.77 -15.91
N ILE A 1057 -30.72 9.12 -14.76
CA ILE A 1057 -29.46 9.19 -14.02
C ILE A 1057 -28.24 8.80 -14.88
N SER A 1058 -27.21 9.64 -14.86
CA SER A 1058 -26.01 9.49 -15.70
C SER A 1058 -24.69 9.59 -14.93
N SER A 1059 -24.76 9.94 -13.65
CA SER A 1059 -23.67 10.13 -12.70
C SER A 1059 -24.22 9.98 -11.28
N ASN A 1060 -23.35 9.84 -10.28
CA ASN A 1060 -23.77 9.90 -8.88
C ASN A 1060 -24.37 11.28 -8.58
N MET A 1061 -25.42 11.34 -7.77
CA MET A 1061 -26.19 12.55 -7.51
C MET A 1061 -26.57 12.67 -6.04
N GLU A 1062 -26.72 13.90 -5.56
CA GLU A 1062 -27.28 14.20 -4.26
C GLU A 1062 -28.63 14.92 -4.40
N VAL A 1063 -29.57 14.59 -3.50
CA VAL A 1063 -30.88 15.25 -3.37
C VAL A 1063 -31.00 15.75 -1.94
N ARG A 1064 -31.12 17.07 -1.76
CA ARG A 1064 -31.09 17.71 -0.44
C ARG A 1064 -32.49 18.05 0.07
N ALA A 1065 -32.74 17.75 1.33
CA ALA A 1065 -33.93 18.14 2.05
C ALA A 1065 -33.62 19.22 3.09
N GLU A 1066 -34.52 20.20 3.18
CA GLU A 1066 -34.54 21.17 4.27
C GLU A 1066 -35.73 20.93 5.19
N GLN A 1067 -35.48 20.99 6.50
CA GLN A 1067 -36.54 20.98 7.50
C GLN A 1067 -37.21 22.36 7.57
N CYS A 1068 -38.43 22.47 7.05
CA CYS A 1068 -39.19 23.71 7.04
C CYS A 1068 -40.25 23.74 8.14
N ARG A 1069 -40.37 24.88 8.85
CA ARG A 1069 -41.43 25.07 9.84
C ARG A 1069 -42.77 25.34 9.15
N LEU A 1070 -43.83 24.71 9.63
CA LEU A 1070 -45.19 25.03 9.18
C LEU A 1070 -45.55 26.47 9.60
N LEU A 1071 -46.12 27.22 8.66
CA LEU A 1071 -46.66 28.54 8.91
C LEU A 1071 -47.96 28.40 9.68
N THR A 1072 -47.99 29.01 10.87
CA THR A 1072 -49.18 29.00 11.74
C THR A 1072 -50.26 29.97 11.29
N THR A 1073 -49.92 30.94 10.44
CA THR A 1073 -50.84 31.93 9.89
C THR A 1073 -50.43 32.30 8.46
N ILE A 1074 -51.38 32.31 7.53
CA ILE A 1074 -51.20 32.87 6.18
C ILE A 1074 -52.11 34.08 5.97
N ALA A 1075 -51.64 35.05 5.17
CA ALA A 1075 -52.34 36.29 4.90
C ALA A 1075 -52.91 36.30 3.48
N SER A 1076 -54.09 36.89 3.30
CA SER A 1076 -54.61 37.17 1.96
C SER A 1076 -53.80 38.27 1.28
N GLU A 1077 -53.61 38.19 -0.05
CA GLU A 1077 -52.93 39.23 -0.83
C GLU A 1077 -53.66 40.59 -0.78
N ARG A 1078 -54.95 40.57 -0.46
CA ARG A 1078 -55.75 41.78 -0.39
C ARG A 1078 -55.39 42.56 0.86
N LEU A 1079 -54.98 43.81 0.66
CA LEU A 1079 -54.65 44.74 1.74
C LEU A 1079 -55.75 45.77 1.95
N ARG A 1080 -55.86 46.26 3.18
CA ARG A 1080 -56.58 47.48 3.56
C ARG A 1080 -55.71 48.71 3.31
N ASP A 1081 -56.30 49.90 3.36
CA ASP A 1081 -55.60 51.18 3.13
C ASP A 1081 -54.43 51.44 4.10
N ASN A 1082 -54.40 50.74 5.24
CA ASN A 1082 -53.32 50.78 6.24
C ASN A 1082 -52.18 49.77 5.97
N GLY A 1083 -52.21 49.06 4.84
CA GLY A 1083 -51.21 48.06 4.46
C GLY A 1083 -51.36 46.69 5.13
N GLN A 1084 -52.41 46.47 5.93
CA GLN A 1084 -52.67 45.19 6.60
C GLN A 1084 -53.59 44.28 5.78
N SER A 1085 -53.42 42.97 5.89
CA SER A 1085 -54.23 41.99 5.13
C SER A 1085 -55.68 41.95 5.61
N VAL A 1086 -56.60 41.81 4.66
CA VAL A 1086 -58.05 41.78 4.90
C VAL A 1086 -58.46 40.55 5.71
N ILE A 1087 -57.90 39.39 5.38
CA ILE A 1087 -58.12 38.13 6.09
C ILE A 1087 -56.78 37.46 6.37
N LEU A 1088 -56.62 36.97 7.59
CA LEU A 1088 -55.60 36.00 7.98
C LEU A 1088 -56.28 34.66 8.28
N ALA A 1089 -55.62 33.55 7.98
CA ALA A 1089 -56.06 32.22 8.36
C ALA A 1089 -55.00 31.60 9.25
N ASP A 1090 -55.41 31.05 10.40
CA ASP A 1090 -54.55 30.25 11.28
C ASP A 1090 -54.76 28.75 10.97
N GLY A 1091 -53.66 27.99 10.92
CA GLY A 1091 -53.64 26.59 10.50
C GLY A 1091 -52.21 26.06 10.35
N SER A 1092 -52.03 24.96 9.62
CA SER A 1092 -50.74 24.29 9.43
C SER A 1092 -50.29 24.36 7.97
N PHE A 1093 -49.82 25.52 7.54
CA PHE A 1093 -49.57 25.81 6.13
C PHE A 1093 -48.11 25.58 5.73
N LYS A 1094 -47.88 25.18 4.49
CA LYS A 1094 -46.54 25.05 3.89
C LYS A 1094 -46.11 26.37 3.25
N ASP A 1095 -44.81 26.49 2.97
CA ASP A 1095 -44.30 27.64 2.20
C ASP A 1095 -44.87 27.59 0.77
N GLY A 1096 -45.36 28.73 0.27
CA GLY A 1096 -46.08 28.82 -1.00
C GLY A 1096 -47.59 28.56 -0.95
N ASP A 1097 -48.15 28.19 0.21
CA ASP A 1097 -49.61 28.11 0.39
C ASP A 1097 -50.25 29.50 0.30
N VAL A 1098 -51.23 29.66 -0.59
CA VAL A 1098 -51.90 30.96 -0.84
C VAL A 1098 -53.32 30.97 -0.31
N LEU A 1099 -53.64 31.98 0.51
CA LEU A 1099 -55.02 32.27 0.94
C LEU A 1099 -55.75 33.12 -0.12
N SER A 1100 -56.61 32.48 -0.91
CA SER A 1100 -57.37 33.16 -1.95
C SER A 1100 -58.66 33.78 -1.41
N VAL A 1101 -58.86 35.08 -1.67
CA VAL A 1101 -60.05 35.84 -1.25
C VAL A 1101 -60.66 36.56 -2.45
N GLU A 1102 -61.80 36.08 -2.93
CA GLU A 1102 -62.53 36.68 -4.06
C GLU A 1102 -63.74 37.49 -3.54
N SER A 1103 -63.97 38.70 -4.07
CA SER A 1103 -65.17 39.48 -3.75
C SER A 1103 -66.36 39.03 -4.59
N LEU A 1104 -67.48 38.73 -3.94
CA LEU A 1104 -68.73 38.34 -4.59
C LEU A 1104 -69.72 39.52 -4.65
N VAL A 1105 -70.54 39.54 -5.70
CA VAL A 1105 -71.60 40.55 -5.85
C VAL A 1105 -72.74 40.24 -4.88
N SER A 1106 -73.14 41.22 -4.07
CA SER A 1106 -74.13 41.07 -3.01
C SER A 1106 -75.59 41.22 -3.50
N LEU A 1107 -76.04 40.40 -4.45
CA LEU A 1107 -77.43 40.43 -4.97
C LEU A 1107 -78.31 39.36 -4.31
N GLY A 1108 -79.48 39.77 -3.78
CA GLY A 1108 -80.51 38.83 -3.30
C GLY A 1108 -80.21 38.12 -1.97
N LEU A 1109 -79.27 38.64 -1.18
CA LEU A 1109 -78.88 38.07 0.11
C LEU A 1109 -79.97 38.27 1.20
N PRO A 1110 -80.16 37.30 2.11
CA PRO A 1110 -81.16 37.41 3.19
C PRO A 1110 -80.75 38.37 4.33
N VAL A 1111 -79.49 38.83 4.33
CA VAL A 1111 -78.91 39.74 5.34
C VAL A 1111 -79.02 41.19 4.85
N LYS A 1112 -79.43 42.12 5.73
CA LYS A 1112 -79.54 43.56 5.41
C LYS A 1112 -78.26 44.30 5.81
N ASN A 1113 -77.93 45.38 5.09
CA ASN A 1113 -76.74 46.23 5.33
C ASN A 1113 -75.37 45.53 5.13
N VAL A 1114 -75.29 44.66 4.12
CA VAL A 1114 -74.04 44.00 3.71
C VAL A 1114 -73.03 45.05 3.25
N THR A 1115 -71.84 45.02 3.86
CA THR A 1115 -70.71 45.89 3.52
C THR A 1115 -69.72 45.18 2.60
N GLU A 1116 -69.43 43.91 2.85
CA GLU A 1116 -68.50 43.09 2.07
C GLU A 1116 -68.99 41.63 1.96
N HIS A 1117 -68.70 40.96 0.85
CA HIS A 1117 -69.05 39.57 0.60
C HIS A 1117 -67.86 38.87 -0.07
N PHE A 1118 -67.37 37.80 0.55
CA PHE A 1118 -66.16 37.10 0.15
C PHE A 1118 -66.39 35.61 -0.06
N LEU A 1119 -65.67 35.04 -1.03
CA LEU A 1119 -65.39 33.62 -1.12
C LEU A 1119 -63.92 33.43 -0.76
N ILE A 1120 -63.67 32.67 0.30
CA ILE A 1120 -62.35 32.34 0.81
C ILE A 1120 -62.06 30.90 0.46
N LYS A 1121 -60.93 30.64 -0.19
CA LYS A 1121 -60.41 29.28 -0.41
C LYS A 1121 -59.12 29.14 0.38
N LEU A 1122 -59.14 28.19 1.33
CA LEU A 1122 -57.98 27.82 2.12
C LEU A 1122 -57.21 26.68 1.42
N PRO A 1123 -55.88 26.65 1.54
CA PRO A 1123 -55.08 25.51 1.14
C PRO A 1123 -55.43 24.28 1.99
N LYS A 1124 -55.07 23.08 1.50
CA LYS A 1124 -55.28 21.84 2.24
C LYS A 1124 -54.13 21.66 3.24
N ASP A 1125 -54.40 21.92 4.51
CA ASP A 1125 -53.47 21.77 5.64
C ASP A 1125 -53.73 20.51 6.49
N GLY A 1126 -54.75 19.71 6.14
CA GLY A 1126 -55.14 18.52 6.87
C GLY A 1126 -56.16 18.77 8.00
N GLU A 1127 -56.48 20.02 8.30
CA GLU A 1127 -57.44 20.40 9.34
C GLU A 1127 -58.85 20.57 8.78
N LEU A 1128 -59.84 20.12 9.55
CA LEU A 1128 -61.26 20.31 9.18
C LEU A 1128 -61.75 21.70 9.59
N ASN A 1129 -61.18 22.28 10.65
CA ASN A 1129 -61.62 23.54 11.22
C ASN A 1129 -60.50 24.57 11.19
N HIS A 1130 -60.84 25.79 10.80
CA HIS A 1130 -59.91 26.89 10.56
C HIS A 1130 -60.32 28.10 11.37
N ARG A 1131 -59.35 28.79 11.99
CA ARG A 1131 -59.60 30.06 12.66
C ARG A 1131 -59.19 31.21 11.75
N LEU A 1132 -60.15 32.04 11.38
CA LEU A 1132 -59.93 33.19 10.49
C LEU A 1132 -59.94 34.49 11.28
N ARG A 1133 -59.14 35.46 10.84
CA ARG A 1133 -59.09 36.83 11.38
C ARG A 1133 -59.44 37.80 10.28
N PHE A 1134 -60.52 38.54 10.44
CA PHE A 1134 -60.98 39.52 9.45
C PHE A 1134 -60.76 40.95 9.95
N GLN A 1135 -60.28 41.84 9.08
CA GLN A 1135 -60.11 43.26 9.41
C GLN A 1135 -61.29 44.12 8.92
N PRO A 1136 -62.10 44.72 9.81
CA PRO A 1136 -63.21 45.60 9.45
C PRO A 1136 -62.77 46.94 8.81
N LEU A 1137 -63.66 47.55 8.01
CA LEU A 1137 -63.46 48.88 7.43
C LEU A 1137 -63.75 49.99 8.47
N LYS A 1138 -62.71 50.51 9.15
CA LYS A 1138 -62.77 51.52 10.24
C LYS A 1138 -63.50 51.01 11.49
N GLU A 1139 -63.47 51.78 12.61
CA GLU A 1139 -64.02 51.45 13.96
C GLU A 1139 -65.55 51.17 14.02
N GLN A 1140 -66.08 50.34 13.13
CA GLN A 1140 -67.47 49.88 13.13
C GLN A 1140 -67.55 48.48 13.69
N THR A 1141 -68.52 48.23 14.56
CA THR A 1141 -68.89 46.87 14.97
C THR A 1141 -69.60 46.19 13.80
N VAL A 1142 -69.10 45.02 13.40
CA VAL A 1142 -69.60 44.24 12.27
C VAL A 1142 -70.19 42.91 12.73
N GLU A 1143 -71.16 42.40 11.99
CA GLU A 1143 -71.67 41.04 12.14
C GLU A 1143 -71.19 40.20 10.95
N ILE A 1144 -70.56 39.05 11.24
CA ILE A 1144 -70.04 38.12 10.23
C ILE A 1144 -71.00 36.93 10.10
N TYR A 1145 -71.37 36.59 8.88
CA TYR A 1145 -72.24 35.46 8.55
C TYR A 1145 -71.50 34.51 7.61
N VAL A 1146 -71.57 33.21 7.88
CA VAL A 1146 -71.02 32.15 7.01
C VAL A 1146 -72.13 31.32 6.40
N LYS A 1147 -71.92 30.86 5.16
CA LYS A 1147 -72.85 29.97 4.46
C LYS A 1147 -72.60 28.51 4.84
N VAL A 1148 -73.63 27.86 5.39
CA VAL A 1148 -73.59 26.42 5.71
C VAL A 1148 -74.74 25.75 4.95
N GLY A 1149 -74.41 25.04 3.86
CA GLY A 1149 -75.41 24.52 2.92
C GLY A 1149 -76.14 25.65 2.18
N ASN A 1150 -77.47 25.72 2.33
CA ASN A 1150 -78.31 26.78 1.74
C ASN A 1150 -78.69 27.90 2.73
N GLU A 1151 -78.19 27.86 3.97
CA GLU A 1151 -78.54 28.81 5.02
C GLU A 1151 -77.34 29.65 5.46
N TRP A 1152 -77.61 30.90 5.85
CA TRP A 1152 -76.61 31.82 6.39
C TRP A 1152 -76.70 31.82 7.91
N ARG A 1153 -75.57 31.55 8.58
CA ARG A 1153 -75.48 31.53 10.04
C ARG A 1153 -74.59 32.66 10.51
N LYS A 1154 -75.06 33.40 11.52
CA LYS A 1154 -74.26 34.42 12.20
C LYS A 1154 -73.16 33.71 13.02
N LEU A 1155 -71.93 34.17 12.89
CA LEU A 1155 -70.79 33.70 13.67
C LEU A 1155 -70.65 34.52 14.95
N ASP A 1156 -70.22 33.85 16.02
CA ASP A 1156 -69.72 34.52 17.21
C ASP A 1156 -68.28 34.97 16.92
N THR A 1157 -68.00 36.27 17.11
CA THR A 1157 -66.68 36.84 16.85
C THR A 1157 -66.03 37.33 18.14
N GLU A 1158 -64.70 37.21 18.19
CA GLU A 1158 -63.87 37.73 19.28
C GLU A 1158 -62.93 38.81 18.75
N LYS A 1159 -62.85 39.95 19.43
CA LYS A 1159 -61.98 41.05 19.01
C LYS A 1159 -60.55 40.83 19.49
N TYR A 1160 -59.58 40.92 18.58
CA TYR A 1160 -58.14 40.81 18.86
C TYR A 1160 -57.36 41.83 18.05
N GLY A 1161 -56.95 42.90 18.72
CA GLY A 1161 -56.37 44.07 18.06
C GLY A 1161 -57.38 44.70 17.08
N ASP A 1162 -56.94 44.87 15.83
CA ASP A 1162 -57.74 45.42 14.72
C ASP A 1162 -58.53 44.35 13.94
N TYR A 1163 -58.50 43.09 14.40
CA TYR A 1163 -59.14 41.96 13.73
C TYR A 1163 -60.28 41.35 14.57
N GLU A 1164 -61.27 40.80 13.87
CA GLU A 1164 -62.34 39.94 14.41
C GLU A 1164 -61.98 38.48 14.10
N LEU A 1165 -61.79 37.66 15.14
CA LEU A 1165 -61.56 36.22 15.01
C LEU A 1165 -62.87 35.45 14.98
N PHE A 1166 -62.92 34.40 14.16
CA PHE A 1166 -64.03 33.45 14.13
C PHE A 1166 -63.57 32.10 13.58
N ASP A 1167 -64.26 31.05 13.99
CA ASP A 1167 -63.97 29.68 13.55
C ASP A 1167 -64.88 29.28 12.38
N THR A 1168 -64.32 28.53 11.44
CA THR A 1168 -65.02 28.04 10.25
C THR A 1168 -64.64 26.58 9.99
N SER A 1169 -65.45 25.86 9.21
CA SER A 1169 -65.19 24.47 8.86
C SER A 1169 -65.06 24.28 7.35
N GLY A 1170 -64.04 23.54 6.91
CA GLY A 1170 -63.75 23.24 5.52
C GLY A 1170 -62.92 24.31 4.81
N ASN A 1171 -62.38 23.95 3.65
CA ASN A 1171 -61.36 24.74 2.95
C ASN A 1171 -61.95 25.73 1.94
N THR A 1172 -63.27 25.91 1.92
CA THR A 1172 -63.95 26.90 1.08
C THR A 1172 -65.09 27.51 1.88
N VAL A 1173 -64.97 28.82 2.15
CA VAL A 1173 -65.85 29.54 3.07
C VAL A 1173 -66.42 30.76 2.37
N GLU A 1174 -67.74 30.85 2.28
CA GLU A 1174 -68.45 32.02 1.77
C GLU A 1174 -68.91 32.89 2.95
N LEU A 1175 -68.42 34.13 3.03
CA LEU A 1175 -68.62 35.05 4.15
C LEU A 1175 -69.32 36.34 3.74
N ILE A 1176 -70.34 36.74 4.51
CA ILE A 1176 -70.99 38.05 4.41
C ILE A 1176 -70.66 38.87 5.66
N ILE A 1177 -70.26 40.11 5.47
CA ILE A 1177 -70.04 41.08 6.54
C ILE A 1177 -71.14 42.13 6.46
N ALA A 1178 -71.81 42.40 7.58
CA ALA A 1178 -72.85 43.42 7.70
C ALA A 1178 -72.55 44.41 8.83
N SER A 1179 -72.94 45.67 8.66
CA SER A 1179 -72.75 46.71 9.70
C SER A 1179 -73.82 46.63 10.80
N GLU A 1180 -73.40 46.71 12.08
CA GLU A 1180 -74.33 46.69 13.21
C GLU A 1180 -75.09 48.03 13.32
N GLN A 1181 -76.43 48.00 13.29
CA GLN A 1181 -77.24 49.20 13.54
C GLN A 1181 -77.31 49.54 15.03
N GLY A 1182 -76.45 50.47 15.45
CA GLY A 1182 -76.70 51.49 16.48
C GLY A 1182 -77.57 51.12 17.70
N ARG A 1183 -76.98 50.43 18.68
CA ARG A 1183 -77.44 50.42 20.09
C ARG A 1183 -77.44 51.83 20.74
N SER A 1184 -76.91 52.85 20.05
CA SER A 1184 -76.86 54.25 20.50
C SER A 1184 -78.23 54.95 20.60
N ARG A 1185 -79.25 54.54 19.83
CA ARG A 1185 -80.59 55.18 19.92
C ARG A 1185 -81.31 54.87 21.24
N LEU A 1186 -81.14 53.68 21.81
CA LEU A 1186 -81.76 53.29 23.08
C LEU A 1186 -81.11 54.01 24.28
N LEU A 1187 -79.79 54.20 24.26
CA LEU A 1187 -79.07 54.99 25.28
C LEU A 1187 -79.39 56.49 25.20
N ILE A 1188 -79.58 57.05 24.00
CA ILE A 1188 -80.00 58.45 23.81
C ILE A 1188 -81.45 58.66 24.29
N ILE A 1189 -82.35 57.70 24.06
CA ILE A 1189 -83.73 57.75 24.57
C ILE A 1189 -83.77 57.60 26.10
N ALA A 1190 -82.93 56.75 26.69
CA ALA A 1190 -82.81 56.60 28.14
C ALA A 1190 -82.22 57.87 28.81
N ALA A 1191 -81.23 58.51 28.18
CA ALA A 1191 -80.68 59.79 28.64
C ALA A 1191 -81.67 60.95 28.52
N ALA A 1192 -82.50 60.98 27.46
CA ALA A 1192 -83.57 61.96 27.30
C ALA A 1192 -84.69 61.79 28.35
N ALA A 1193 -85.05 60.54 28.70
CA ALA A 1193 -86.00 60.26 29.78
C ALA A 1193 -85.46 60.67 31.17
N GLY A 1194 -84.17 60.43 31.43
CA GLY A 1194 -83.49 60.90 32.65
C GLY A 1194 -83.43 62.43 32.75
N GLY A 1195 -83.20 63.12 31.63
CA GLY A 1195 -83.18 64.59 31.56
C GLY A 1195 -84.54 65.24 31.85
N VAL A 1196 -85.65 64.63 31.44
CA VAL A 1196 -87.01 65.13 31.74
C VAL A 1196 -87.36 64.97 33.22
N VAL A 1197 -86.94 63.87 33.85
CA VAL A 1197 -87.13 63.66 35.30
C VAL A 1197 -86.28 64.64 36.11
N LEU A 1198 -85.03 64.90 35.70
CA LEU A 1198 -84.16 65.90 36.31
C LEU A 1198 -84.73 67.32 36.17
N LEU A 1199 -85.30 67.69 35.03
CA LEU A 1199 -85.95 68.99 34.82
C LEU A 1199 -87.23 69.15 35.66
N LEU A 1200 -88.02 68.08 35.86
CA LEU A 1200 -89.17 68.09 36.77
C LEU A 1200 -88.75 68.26 38.24
N ILE A 1201 -87.67 67.60 38.66
CA ILE A 1201 -87.08 67.77 40.00
C ILE A 1201 -86.52 69.19 40.16
N LEU A 1202 -85.82 69.72 39.15
CA LEU A 1202 -85.28 71.08 39.15
C LEU A 1202 -86.41 72.12 39.19
N PHE A 1203 -87.52 71.89 38.48
CA PHE A 1203 -88.69 72.77 38.52
C PHE A 1203 -89.36 72.78 39.90
N VAL A 1204 -89.45 71.63 40.57
CA VAL A 1204 -89.95 71.54 41.97
C VAL A 1204 -88.99 72.23 42.95
N ILE A 1205 -87.67 72.11 42.75
CA ILE A 1205 -86.63 72.74 43.57
C ILE A 1205 -86.59 74.26 43.35
N ILE A 1206 -86.66 74.75 42.11
CA ILE A 1206 -86.70 76.18 41.76
C ILE A 1206 -87.99 76.83 42.28
N ARG A 1207 -89.12 76.10 42.28
CA ARG A 1207 -90.38 76.56 42.89
C ARG A 1207 -90.32 76.59 44.42
N LYS A 1208 -89.47 75.77 45.06
CA LYS A 1208 -89.15 75.84 46.50
C LYS A 1208 -88.14 76.95 46.84
N LEU A 1209 -87.18 77.25 45.95
CA LEU A 1209 -86.10 78.22 46.20
C LEU A 1209 -86.45 79.68 45.85
N THR A 1210 -87.41 79.94 44.96
CA THR A 1210 -87.93 81.30 44.71
C THR A 1210 -88.76 81.89 45.86
N LYS A 1211 -88.99 81.13 46.94
CA LYS A 1211 -89.60 81.63 48.19
C LYS A 1211 -88.62 82.05 49.29
N ARG A 1212 -87.28 81.99 49.10
CA ARG A 1212 -86.31 82.41 50.13
C ARG A 1212 -85.12 83.22 49.57
N LYS A 1213 -85.32 84.55 49.54
CA LYS A 1213 -84.37 85.66 49.84
C LYS A 1213 -83.04 85.71 49.05
N LYS A 1214 -82.87 86.70 48.18
CA LYS A 1214 -82.19 88.01 48.43
C LYS A 1214 -80.72 87.91 48.92
N GLY A 1215 -79.80 88.18 47.98
CA GLY A 1215 -78.78 89.23 48.11
C GLY A 1215 -77.31 88.80 48.27
N GLY A 1216 -76.46 89.19 47.30
CA GLY A 1216 -75.04 89.55 47.60
C GLY A 1216 -73.91 88.79 46.89
N ARG A 1217 -73.46 89.34 45.75
CA ARG A 1217 -72.09 89.51 45.19
C ARG A 1217 -70.86 88.70 45.70
N HIS A 1218 -70.15 88.16 44.69
CA HIS A 1218 -68.72 88.34 44.30
C HIS A 1218 -67.57 87.39 44.73
N ARG A 1219 -66.89 86.90 43.66
CA ARG A 1219 -65.44 86.79 43.33
C ARG A 1219 -64.51 85.79 44.06
N LEU A 1220 -64.20 84.72 43.31
CA LEU A 1220 -62.89 84.13 42.88
C LEU A 1220 -61.58 84.65 43.54
N PRO A 1221 -60.56 83.77 43.72
CA PRO A 1221 -59.59 83.52 42.64
C PRO A 1221 -59.10 82.07 42.41
N GLU A 1222 -58.65 81.93 41.16
CA GLU A 1222 -57.85 80.98 40.35
C GLU A 1222 -56.58 80.28 40.93
N PRO A 1223 -55.95 79.34 40.18
CA PRO A 1223 -55.73 77.98 40.66
C PRO A 1223 -54.30 77.43 40.44
N THR A 1224 -54.11 76.17 40.82
CA THR A 1224 -53.29 75.18 40.10
C THR A 1224 -54.13 73.93 39.91
#